data_AF-A0A162AFN8-F1
#
_entry.id   AF-A0A162AFN8-F1
#
_cell.length_a   1.000
_cell.length_b   1.000
_cell.length_c   1.000
_cell.angle_alpha   90.00
_cell.angle_beta   90.00
_cell.angle_gamma   90.00
#
_symmetry.space_group_name_H-M   'P 1'
#
loop_
_entity.id
_entity.type
_entity.pdbx_description
1 polymer ?
#
loop_
_entity_poly.entity_id
_entity_poly.type
_entity_poly.pdbx_seq_one_letter_code
_entity_poly.pdbx_strand_id
1 'polypeptide(L)'
;MGPLTVSPMGFGTWAWGNQLLWGYQESMDDELQQIFNLAVENGVNLFDTADSYGTGKLNGQSEKLLGKFIREYQGRKQEADDVVIATKFAAYPWRLTPGQFVNACKGSLDRMQIEQIGIGQLHWSTANYAPLQEKALWDGLVAMYDKGLVQAVGVSNYGPKQLLKIYEYLQARGVPLCSAQVQFSLLSMGEDQMEIKTICDSLGIRLISYSPLGLGMLTGKYTPSTLPSGPRGLLFKQIIPGLEPLLDSLGKIAQRRRKTIPQVAINWCISKGTVPIPGVKTLKQARENLGALGWYLSSDEVLELESAARESPRKMIQNVFQTSYDLNSSKEERDNLRTKRRKEYEKLRRHCRRLLKLNNTKLKLTETGRTSNSEEGGHVIQGRDSADSEDVVSARESLSSEDISPSVEYLDDFSHAALNGCDGSKRITDPITSGTESSDSDSSVDVGITFSSECNEENDPEMPSKDSPNMENQSKTSTSEDFATWQRIIRLDAIRANEEWVPYSPSQAAVSEERARRAAEVVGLKDYDHLEPYKIYHAARLVAILEAYALYDPEIGYCQGMSDLLSPIITVMTEDHEAFWCFVGFMKKARHNFRLDEVGIRGQLERVSKIIKFKDSHLFKHLEKLQAEDCFFVYRMVVVLFRRELTFEQTICLWEVMWADQAAIRAGIGKSAWSRIRQQAPPTEDLLLYAVAASVLKKRKLIIEKYSSMDEIVRECNGMAGHLDVWKLLDDAHNLVVTLHNKIENPLPDID
;
A
#
# COMPACT_ATOMS: atom_id res chain seq x y z
N MET A 1 18.17 16.86 9.66
CA MET A 1 17.78 15.68 10.46
C MET A 1 17.86 16.09 11.91
N GLY A 2 16.75 16.51 12.52
CA GLY A 2 16.82 17.26 13.78
C GLY A 2 17.76 18.48 13.59
N PRO A 3 18.75 18.70 14.49
CA PRO A 3 19.68 19.83 14.37
C PRO A 3 20.71 19.70 13.22
N LEU A 4 20.90 18.50 12.65
CA LEU A 4 21.95 18.23 11.67
C LEU A 4 21.55 18.62 10.25
N THR A 5 22.36 19.40 9.56
CA THR A 5 22.27 19.58 8.10
C THR A 5 22.93 18.38 7.39
N VAL A 6 22.22 17.75 6.47
CA VAL A 6 22.71 16.59 5.72
C VAL A 6 22.42 16.71 4.22
N SER A 7 23.29 16.14 3.41
CA SER A 7 23.14 16.04 1.96
C SER A 7 21.88 15.26 1.54
N PRO A 8 21.29 15.53 0.35
CA PRO A 8 20.07 14.85 -0.11
C PRO A 8 20.21 13.33 -0.31
N MET A 9 21.45 12.84 -0.40
CA MET A 9 21.86 11.44 -0.42
C MET A 9 23.04 11.29 0.55
N GLY A 10 23.15 10.15 1.24
CA GLY A 10 24.35 9.73 1.97
C GLY A 10 24.97 8.47 1.35
N PHE A 11 26.07 7.94 1.89
CA PHE A 11 26.63 6.64 1.48
C PHE A 11 26.50 5.60 2.59
N GLY A 12 26.08 4.37 2.23
CA GLY A 12 25.90 3.25 3.16
C GLY A 12 27.10 2.29 3.15
N THR A 13 27.79 2.14 4.28
CA THR A 13 29.11 1.48 4.36
C THR A 13 29.08 -0.01 4.72
N TRP A 14 27.91 -0.68 4.64
CA TRP A 14 27.76 -2.12 4.97
C TRP A 14 28.65 -3.06 4.12
N ALA A 15 29.09 -2.60 2.95
CA ALA A 15 30.05 -3.34 2.12
C ALA A 15 31.50 -3.27 2.64
N TRP A 16 31.84 -2.24 3.41
CA TRP A 16 33.19 -2.00 3.92
C TRP A 16 33.40 -2.89 5.16
N GLY A 17 34.41 -3.75 5.16
CA GLY A 17 34.60 -4.78 6.20
C GLY A 17 33.82 -6.09 6.01
N ASN A 18 32.98 -6.23 4.99
CA ASN A 18 32.09 -7.39 4.82
C ASN A 18 32.58 -8.36 3.72
N GLN A 19 33.26 -9.42 4.14
CA GLN A 19 33.74 -10.48 3.26
C GLN A 19 32.60 -11.31 2.64
N LEU A 20 31.70 -11.85 3.47
CA LEU A 20 30.76 -12.91 3.06
C LEU A 20 29.73 -12.48 2.00
N LEU A 21 29.21 -11.25 2.08
CA LEU A 21 28.15 -10.77 1.16
C LEU A 21 28.68 -9.84 0.07
N TRP A 22 29.77 -9.14 0.34
CA TRP A 22 30.27 -8.04 -0.48
C TRP A 22 31.70 -8.23 -0.99
N GLY A 23 32.42 -9.27 -0.54
CA GLY A 23 33.76 -9.61 -1.03
C GLY A 23 34.84 -8.61 -0.64
N TYR A 24 34.70 -7.95 0.52
CA TYR A 24 35.71 -7.01 1.04
C TYR A 24 37.07 -7.68 1.28
N GLN A 25 38.15 -6.96 0.96
CA GLN A 25 39.53 -7.29 1.31
C GLN A 25 40.22 -6.01 1.79
N GLU A 26 41.18 -6.11 2.70
CA GLU A 26 41.93 -4.94 3.22
C GLU A 26 42.71 -4.21 2.11
N SER A 27 43.06 -4.92 1.03
CA SER A 27 43.58 -4.35 -0.23
C SER A 27 42.63 -3.39 -0.96
N MET A 28 41.36 -3.29 -0.54
CA MET A 28 40.41 -2.31 -1.05
C MET A 28 40.48 -0.96 -0.31
N ASP A 29 41.11 -0.88 0.86
CA ASP A 29 40.98 0.26 1.77
C ASP A 29 41.44 1.60 1.15
N ASP A 30 42.41 1.57 0.24
CA ASP A 30 42.88 2.76 -0.48
C ASP A 30 41.87 3.25 -1.54
N GLU A 31 41.15 2.35 -2.24
CA GLU A 31 40.05 2.77 -3.12
C GLU A 31 38.86 3.25 -2.29
N LEU A 32 38.60 2.64 -1.12
CA LEU A 32 37.55 3.09 -0.19
C LEU A 32 37.83 4.49 0.39
N GLN A 33 39.08 4.82 0.71
CA GLN A 33 39.50 6.19 1.06
C GLN A 33 39.24 7.15 -0.10
N GLN A 34 39.62 6.79 -1.33
CA GLN A 34 39.38 7.64 -2.51
C GLN A 34 37.88 7.84 -2.81
N ILE A 35 37.04 6.83 -2.53
CA ILE A 35 35.58 6.91 -2.60
C ILE A 35 35.01 7.84 -1.53
N PHE A 36 35.53 7.79 -0.30
CA PHE A 36 35.16 8.72 0.77
C PHE A 36 35.53 10.16 0.39
N ASN A 37 36.78 10.40 -0.02
CA ASN A 37 37.25 11.73 -0.42
C ASN A 37 36.37 12.31 -1.53
N LEU A 38 36.16 11.55 -2.61
CA LEU A 38 35.33 11.96 -3.74
C LEU A 38 33.88 12.30 -3.34
N ALA A 39 33.32 11.59 -2.35
CA ALA A 39 31.97 11.87 -1.85
C ALA A 39 31.91 13.21 -1.10
N VAL A 40 32.85 13.44 -0.18
CA VAL A 40 32.96 14.68 0.61
C VAL A 40 33.26 15.89 -0.29
N GLU A 41 34.20 15.75 -1.24
CA GLU A 41 34.52 16.75 -2.28
C GLU A 41 33.31 17.16 -3.14
N ASN A 42 32.32 16.27 -3.29
CA ASN A 42 31.07 16.51 -4.03
C ASN A 42 29.87 16.84 -3.11
N GLY A 43 30.14 17.20 -1.85
CA GLY A 43 29.13 17.68 -0.90
C GLY A 43 28.22 16.60 -0.30
N VAL A 44 28.63 15.32 -0.34
CA VAL A 44 27.98 14.25 0.44
C VAL A 44 28.62 14.19 1.82
N ASN A 45 27.89 14.63 2.85
CA ASN A 45 28.39 14.65 4.23
C ASN A 45 27.79 13.53 5.12
N LEU A 46 26.71 12.88 4.70
CA LEU A 46 26.08 11.79 5.47
C LEU A 46 26.70 10.43 5.13
N PHE A 47 27.27 9.75 6.13
CA PHE A 47 27.73 8.36 6.00
C PHE A 47 27.06 7.47 7.05
N ASP A 48 26.52 6.34 6.60
CA ASP A 48 25.72 5.42 7.41
C ASP A 48 26.43 4.07 7.62
N THR A 49 26.58 3.68 8.88
CA THR A 49 27.36 2.51 9.32
C THR A 49 26.67 1.75 10.47
N ALA A 50 27.30 0.74 11.06
CA ALA A 50 26.82 0.06 12.27
C ALA A 50 27.95 -0.64 13.03
N ASP A 51 27.74 -0.84 14.33
CA ASP A 51 28.64 -1.63 15.18
C ASP A 51 28.77 -3.09 14.70
N SER A 52 27.73 -3.62 14.07
CA SER A 52 27.66 -4.96 13.49
C SER A 52 28.10 -5.04 12.02
N TYR A 53 28.80 -4.03 11.47
CA TYR A 53 29.28 -4.05 10.08
C TYR A 53 30.71 -4.60 10.00
N GLY A 54 30.78 -5.82 9.44
CA GLY A 54 31.97 -6.66 9.38
C GLY A 54 31.87 -7.83 10.38
N THR A 55 32.62 -8.91 10.14
CA THR A 55 32.40 -10.22 10.79
C THR A 55 33.69 -10.83 11.35
N GLY A 56 33.60 -11.48 12.52
CA GLY A 56 34.74 -12.15 13.14
C GLY A 56 35.87 -11.16 13.47
N LYS A 57 37.05 -11.36 12.88
CA LYS A 57 38.20 -10.43 13.02
C LYS A 57 37.89 -9.02 12.50
N LEU A 58 36.97 -8.90 11.53
CA LEU A 58 36.54 -7.63 10.94
C LEU A 58 35.34 -6.99 11.65
N ASN A 59 35.01 -7.40 12.89
CA ASN A 59 33.89 -6.80 13.62
C ASN A 59 34.10 -5.28 13.83
N GLY A 60 33.09 -4.49 13.49
CA GLY A 60 33.16 -3.01 13.48
C GLY A 60 34.19 -2.41 12.51
N GLN A 61 34.68 -3.15 11.51
CA GLN A 61 35.68 -2.64 10.55
C GLN A 61 35.17 -1.43 9.77
N SER A 62 33.86 -1.41 9.43
CA SER A 62 33.25 -0.28 8.72
C SER A 62 33.36 1.05 9.48
N GLU A 63 33.25 1.01 10.81
CA GLU A 63 33.44 2.18 11.69
C GLU A 63 34.92 2.58 11.78
N LYS A 64 35.85 1.62 11.88
CA LYS A 64 37.29 1.92 11.89
C LYS A 64 37.73 2.61 10.59
N LEU A 65 37.23 2.13 9.45
CA LEU A 65 37.52 2.70 8.13
C LEU A 65 36.98 4.13 8.02
N LEU A 66 35.71 4.38 8.36
CA LEU A 66 35.17 5.75 8.38
C LEU A 66 35.99 6.68 9.29
N GLY A 67 36.33 6.22 10.50
CA GLY A 67 37.18 6.98 11.42
C GLY A 67 38.54 7.34 10.83
N LYS A 68 39.23 6.35 10.22
CA LYS A 68 40.47 6.56 9.46
C LYS A 68 40.27 7.61 8.37
N PHE A 69 39.24 7.42 7.54
CA PHE A 69 39.05 8.23 6.33
C PHE A 69 38.74 9.70 6.62
N ILE A 70 38.03 10.01 7.72
CA ILE A 70 37.81 11.38 8.19
C ILE A 70 39.14 12.04 8.60
N ARG A 71 39.98 11.35 9.37
CA ARG A 71 41.28 11.89 9.84
C ARG A 71 42.32 12.02 8.74
N GLU A 72 42.26 11.16 7.73
CA GLU A 72 43.19 11.15 6.58
C GLU A 72 42.62 11.89 5.35
N TYR A 73 41.49 12.60 5.49
CA TYR A 73 40.91 13.42 4.44
C TYR A 73 41.83 14.59 4.06
N GLN A 74 42.09 14.73 2.75
CA GLN A 74 43.08 15.68 2.20
C GLN A 74 42.47 16.98 1.66
N GLY A 75 41.14 17.13 1.68
CA GLY A 75 40.45 18.33 1.23
C GLY A 75 40.43 19.46 2.27
N ARG A 76 39.41 20.33 2.22
CA ARG A 76 39.31 21.45 3.17
C ARG A 76 38.82 20.92 4.52
N LYS A 77 39.48 21.30 5.62
CA LYS A 77 39.14 20.79 6.97
C LYS A 77 37.64 20.95 7.30
N GLN A 78 37.03 22.08 6.94
CA GLN A 78 35.59 22.31 7.14
C GLN A 78 34.72 21.18 6.57
N GLU A 79 35.08 20.61 5.41
CA GLU A 79 34.31 19.53 4.77
C GLU A 79 34.38 18.22 5.56
N ALA A 80 35.48 17.98 6.30
CA ALA A 80 35.61 16.86 7.23
C ALA A 80 34.92 17.15 8.58
N ASP A 81 35.02 18.39 9.08
CA ASP A 81 34.32 18.84 10.29
C ASP A 81 32.77 18.83 10.07
N ASP A 82 32.30 18.99 8.82
CA ASP A 82 30.88 18.92 8.41
C ASP A 82 30.34 17.46 8.23
N VAL A 83 31.15 16.42 8.41
CA VAL A 83 30.75 15.01 8.19
C VAL A 83 29.80 14.52 9.29
N VAL A 84 28.62 14.06 8.88
CA VAL A 84 27.60 13.50 9.76
C VAL A 84 27.63 11.97 9.69
N ILE A 85 28.12 11.34 10.75
CA ILE A 85 28.06 9.87 10.90
C ILE A 85 26.74 9.44 11.55
N ALA A 86 26.04 8.53 10.88
CA ALA A 86 24.89 7.80 11.39
C ALA A 86 25.26 6.32 11.63
N THR A 87 25.63 5.96 12.85
CA THR A 87 25.87 4.54 13.21
C THR A 87 24.61 3.90 13.78
N LYS A 88 24.57 2.56 13.79
CA LYS A 88 23.50 1.76 14.38
C LYS A 88 24.07 0.81 15.42
N PHE A 89 23.31 0.57 16.47
CA PHE A 89 23.63 -0.40 17.52
C PHE A 89 22.70 -1.60 17.41
N ALA A 90 23.26 -2.77 17.11
CA ALA A 90 22.52 -4.03 17.02
C ALA A 90 21.83 -4.40 18.35
N ALA A 91 20.59 -4.90 18.29
CA ALA A 91 19.83 -5.29 19.48
C ALA A 91 20.17 -6.72 19.96
N TYR A 92 21.47 -6.95 20.20
CA TYR A 92 21.99 -8.26 20.60
C TYR A 92 21.39 -8.76 21.94
N PRO A 93 21.18 -10.08 22.15
CA PRO A 93 20.51 -10.62 23.33
C PRO A 93 21.15 -10.27 24.69
N TRP A 94 22.45 -9.94 24.72
CA TRP A 94 23.15 -9.52 25.93
C TRP A 94 23.03 -8.03 26.27
N ARG A 95 22.37 -7.22 25.41
CA ARG A 95 22.11 -5.79 25.66
C ARG A 95 20.74 -5.62 26.31
N LEU A 96 20.66 -5.95 27.60
CA LEU A 96 19.43 -5.98 28.39
C LEU A 96 19.24 -4.73 29.26
N THR A 97 20.21 -3.81 29.29
CA THR A 97 20.18 -2.60 30.12
C THR A 97 20.63 -1.35 29.33
N PRO A 98 20.17 -0.15 29.73
CA PRO A 98 20.59 1.11 29.09
C PRO A 98 22.12 1.30 29.09
N GLY A 99 22.79 0.91 30.19
CA GLY A 99 24.24 1.01 30.31
C GLY A 99 25.01 0.14 29.30
N GLN A 100 24.49 -1.04 28.94
CA GLN A 100 25.11 -1.88 27.90
C GLN A 100 24.94 -1.29 26.49
N PHE A 101 23.87 -0.53 26.26
CA PHE A 101 23.65 0.20 25.01
C PHE A 101 24.55 1.45 24.92
N VAL A 102 24.66 2.22 26.01
CA VAL A 102 25.64 3.32 26.15
C VAL A 102 27.08 2.82 25.93
N ASN A 103 27.43 1.65 26.46
CA ASN A 103 28.75 1.06 26.23
C ASN A 103 28.97 0.58 24.77
N ALA A 104 27.91 0.25 24.03
CA ALA A 104 28.02 -0.02 22.59
C ALA A 104 28.40 1.24 21.82
N CYS A 105 27.75 2.38 22.13
CA CYS A 105 28.08 3.68 21.55
C CYS A 105 29.50 4.14 21.90
N LYS A 106 29.95 3.96 23.15
CA LYS A 106 31.36 4.20 23.51
C LYS A 106 32.31 3.37 22.64
N GLY A 107 32.07 2.06 22.50
CA GLY A 107 32.88 1.23 21.62
C GLY A 107 32.87 1.66 20.15
N SER A 108 31.78 2.26 19.66
CA SER A 108 31.73 2.87 18.32
C SER A 108 32.55 4.16 18.23
N LEU A 109 32.47 5.05 19.22
CA LEU A 109 33.33 6.23 19.35
C LEU A 109 34.81 5.83 19.39
N ASP A 110 35.15 4.81 20.19
CA ASP A 110 36.52 4.26 20.29
C ASP A 110 37.02 3.69 18.96
N ARG A 111 36.16 2.99 18.19
CA ARG A 111 36.51 2.44 16.87
C ARG A 111 36.71 3.52 15.81
N MET A 112 35.88 4.55 15.81
CA MET A 112 36.00 5.70 14.91
C MET A 112 37.10 6.67 15.34
N GLN A 113 37.46 6.69 16.63
CA GLN A 113 38.28 7.71 17.29
C GLN A 113 37.73 9.13 17.05
N ILE A 114 36.44 9.30 17.34
CA ILE A 114 35.73 10.59 17.34
C ILE A 114 35.08 10.83 18.71
N GLU A 115 34.92 12.09 19.10
CA GLU A 115 34.40 12.45 20.44
C GLU A 115 32.87 12.32 20.55
N GLN A 116 32.16 12.47 19.43
CA GLN A 116 30.70 12.48 19.37
C GLN A 116 30.20 11.92 18.02
N ILE A 117 29.08 11.21 18.05
CA ILE A 117 28.37 10.69 16.86
C ILE A 117 27.29 11.69 16.43
N GLY A 118 27.06 11.84 15.12
CA GLY A 118 25.93 12.63 14.60
C GLY A 118 24.60 12.01 14.99
N ILE A 119 24.31 10.80 14.47
CA ILE A 119 23.04 10.08 14.74
C ILE A 119 23.33 8.69 15.32
N GLY A 120 22.88 8.45 16.55
CA GLY A 120 22.87 7.12 17.16
C GLY A 120 21.57 6.39 16.90
N GLN A 121 21.60 5.31 16.11
CA GLN A 121 20.40 4.59 15.69
C GLN A 121 20.24 3.24 16.42
N LEU A 122 19.03 2.87 16.82
CA LEU A 122 18.70 1.49 17.18
C LEU A 122 18.46 0.66 15.91
N HIS A 123 19.23 -0.41 15.70
CA HIS A 123 19.31 -1.11 14.40
C HIS A 123 18.03 -1.90 14.05
N TRP A 124 17.28 -2.39 15.03
CA TRP A 124 15.93 -2.93 14.86
C TRP A 124 15.16 -2.96 16.18
N SER A 125 13.83 -3.04 16.10
CA SER A 125 12.96 -3.20 17.27
C SER A 125 12.99 -4.64 17.79
N THR A 126 13.04 -4.82 19.11
CA THR A 126 12.91 -6.14 19.74
C THR A 126 11.47 -6.46 20.13
N ALA A 127 10.50 -5.58 19.85
CA ALA A 127 9.12 -5.70 20.35
C ALA A 127 8.45 -7.03 20.00
N ASN A 128 8.73 -7.60 18.83
CA ASN A 128 8.14 -8.87 18.38
C ASN A 128 8.68 -10.13 19.11
N TYR A 129 9.81 -10.04 19.84
CA TYR A 129 10.46 -11.22 20.43
C TYR A 129 11.02 -11.03 21.85
N ALA A 130 11.27 -9.78 22.27
CA ALA A 130 11.72 -9.41 23.61
C ALA A 130 11.20 -8.00 23.99
N PRO A 131 9.90 -7.84 24.32
CA PRO A 131 9.31 -6.53 24.64
C PRO A 131 9.96 -5.80 25.82
N LEU A 132 10.49 -6.54 26.81
CA LEU A 132 11.18 -5.95 27.96
C LEU A 132 12.56 -5.38 27.59
N GLN A 133 13.22 -5.96 26.58
CA GLN A 133 14.50 -5.46 26.08
C GLN A 133 14.31 -4.13 25.33
N GLU A 134 13.24 -4.00 24.54
CA GLU A 134 12.93 -2.80 23.74
C GLU A 134 12.97 -1.53 24.60
N LYS A 135 12.28 -1.54 25.75
CA LYS A 135 12.26 -0.40 26.67
C LYS A 135 13.65 -0.06 27.23
N ALA A 136 14.46 -1.06 27.58
CA ALA A 136 15.83 -0.85 28.05
C ALA A 136 16.77 -0.30 26.96
N LEU A 137 16.49 -0.60 25.68
CA LEU A 137 17.19 -0.01 24.54
C LEU A 137 16.73 1.44 24.27
N TRP A 138 15.45 1.75 24.48
CA TRP A 138 14.92 3.13 24.39
C TRP A 138 15.47 4.03 25.50
N ASP A 139 15.49 3.55 26.75
CA ASP A 139 16.18 4.22 27.85
C ASP A 139 17.71 4.30 27.59
N GLY A 140 18.26 3.38 26.79
CA GLY A 140 19.61 3.47 26.23
C GLY A 140 19.80 4.63 25.24
N LEU A 141 18.88 4.85 24.30
CA LEU A 141 18.91 5.99 23.35
C LEU A 141 18.90 7.33 24.11
N VAL A 142 18.03 7.46 25.11
CA VAL A 142 17.97 8.61 26.02
C VAL A 142 19.30 8.79 26.75
N ALA A 143 19.81 7.75 27.41
CA ALA A 143 21.04 7.82 28.18
C ALA A 143 22.32 8.05 27.36
N MET A 144 22.29 7.90 26.03
CA MET A 144 23.39 8.31 25.13
C MET A 144 23.29 9.78 24.74
N TYR A 145 22.07 10.28 24.48
CA TYR A 145 21.80 11.69 24.18
C TYR A 145 22.10 12.59 25.39
N ASP A 146 21.59 12.24 26.58
CA ASP A 146 21.80 12.97 27.84
C ASP A 146 23.28 13.06 28.25
N LYS A 147 24.13 12.18 27.70
CA LYS A 147 25.57 12.14 27.93
C LYS A 147 26.38 12.84 26.85
N GLY A 148 25.73 13.45 25.87
CA GLY A 148 26.37 14.11 24.73
C GLY A 148 27.13 13.18 23.79
N LEU A 149 26.91 11.86 23.87
CA LEU A 149 27.62 10.88 23.01
C LEU A 149 27.10 10.90 21.57
N VAL A 150 25.85 11.36 21.38
CA VAL A 150 25.15 11.47 20.10
C VAL A 150 24.46 12.84 20.01
N GLN A 151 24.49 13.52 18.85
CA GLN A 151 23.78 14.79 18.66
C GLN A 151 22.27 14.60 18.45
N ALA A 152 21.86 13.45 17.92
CA ALA A 152 20.47 13.06 17.77
C ALA A 152 20.32 11.52 17.77
N VAL A 153 19.09 11.04 17.89
CA VAL A 153 18.78 9.60 17.89
C VAL A 153 17.89 9.20 16.71
N GLY A 154 18.03 7.97 16.26
CA GLY A 154 17.22 7.39 15.19
C GLY A 154 16.81 5.94 15.47
N VAL A 155 15.99 5.41 14.58
CA VAL A 155 15.65 3.97 14.55
C VAL A 155 15.82 3.41 13.16
N SER A 156 15.99 2.09 13.05
CA SER A 156 15.96 1.36 11.79
C SER A 156 15.00 0.17 11.92
N ASN A 157 14.28 -0.17 10.86
CA ASN A 157 13.31 -1.29 10.84
C ASN A 157 12.15 -1.17 11.86
N TYR A 158 11.58 0.02 12.01
CA TYR A 158 10.37 0.25 12.83
C TYR A 158 9.14 0.38 11.93
N GLY A 159 8.09 -0.40 12.21
CA GLY A 159 6.78 -0.29 11.57
C GLY A 159 5.93 0.88 12.08
N PRO A 160 4.80 1.18 11.41
CA PRO A 160 3.95 2.32 11.71
C PRO A 160 3.62 2.51 13.20
N LYS A 161 3.11 1.45 13.84
CA LYS A 161 2.70 1.47 15.27
C LYS A 161 3.89 1.68 16.22
N GLN A 162 5.01 1.00 15.96
CA GLN A 162 6.16 1.04 16.86
C GLN A 162 6.96 2.33 16.72
N LEU A 163 7.00 2.91 15.51
CA LEU A 163 7.57 4.24 15.25
C LEU A 163 6.84 5.33 16.03
N LEU A 164 5.50 5.29 16.07
CA LEU A 164 4.70 6.20 16.90
C LEU A 164 5.02 6.03 18.39
N LYS A 165 5.03 4.77 18.89
CA LYS A 165 5.30 4.48 20.31
C LYS A 165 6.68 4.95 20.78
N ILE A 166 7.74 4.81 19.97
CA ILE A 166 9.05 5.35 20.33
C ILE A 166 9.14 6.88 20.18
N TYR A 167 8.47 7.47 19.18
CA TYR A 167 8.41 8.93 19.04
C TYR A 167 7.81 9.58 20.29
N GLU A 168 6.64 9.09 20.74
CA GLU A 168 5.98 9.56 21.97
C GLU A 168 6.89 9.36 23.21
N TYR A 169 7.57 8.22 23.31
CA TYR A 169 8.48 7.90 24.43
C TYR A 169 9.68 8.86 24.54
N LEU A 170 10.26 9.22 23.41
CA LEU A 170 11.42 10.12 23.32
C LEU A 170 10.99 11.60 23.45
N GLN A 171 9.87 11.98 22.83
CA GLN A 171 9.27 13.31 22.96
C GLN A 171 8.94 13.63 24.43
N ALA A 172 8.38 12.68 25.18
CA ALA A 172 8.11 12.82 26.62
C ALA A 172 9.38 12.99 27.50
N ARG A 173 10.57 12.87 26.91
CA ARG A 173 11.89 13.08 27.56
C ARG A 173 12.69 14.23 26.92
N GLY A 174 12.12 14.94 25.94
CA GLY A 174 12.81 16.00 25.20
C GLY A 174 13.87 15.51 24.19
N VAL A 175 13.94 14.19 23.92
CA VAL A 175 14.95 13.59 23.05
C VAL A 175 14.47 13.58 21.58
N PRO A 176 15.21 14.19 20.63
CA PRO A 176 14.73 14.32 19.25
C PRO A 176 14.99 13.05 18.42
N LEU A 177 13.91 12.33 18.07
CA LEU A 177 13.93 11.25 17.08
C LEU A 177 14.07 11.85 15.67
N CYS A 178 15.30 11.94 15.15
CA CYS A 178 15.59 12.69 13.93
C CYS A 178 15.47 11.88 12.62
N SER A 179 15.59 10.56 12.71
CA SER A 179 15.53 9.67 11.54
C SER A 179 14.87 8.32 11.83
N ALA A 180 14.24 7.79 10.78
CA ALA A 180 13.81 6.40 10.70
C ALA A 180 14.40 5.80 9.43
N GLN A 181 15.09 4.68 9.55
CA GLN A 181 15.77 4.02 8.44
C GLN A 181 15.01 2.74 8.04
N VAL A 182 14.68 2.61 6.76
CA VAL A 182 13.84 1.52 6.26
C VAL A 182 14.29 1.09 4.87
N GLN A 183 13.99 -0.16 4.52
CA GLN A 183 14.17 -0.69 3.17
C GLN A 183 13.21 0.08 2.25
N PHE A 184 13.75 0.84 1.30
CA PHE A 184 12.92 1.69 0.44
C PHE A 184 13.55 1.82 -0.95
N SER A 185 12.84 1.35 -1.96
CA SER A 185 13.23 1.36 -3.38
C SER A 185 12.01 1.01 -4.24
N LEU A 186 12.13 1.05 -5.57
CA LEU A 186 11.09 0.56 -6.47
C LEU A 186 10.77 -0.94 -6.27
N LEU A 187 11.69 -1.71 -5.69
CA LEU A 187 11.48 -3.10 -5.27
C LEU A 187 10.91 -3.25 -3.85
N SER A 188 10.83 -2.18 -3.06
CA SER A 188 10.42 -2.19 -1.65
C SER A 188 9.71 -0.87 -1.31
N MET A 189 8.42 -0.81 -1.65
CA MET A 189 7.57 0.38 -1.51
C MET A 189 6.10 -0.02 -1.28
N GLY A 190 5.88 -1.02 -0.41
CA GLY A 190 4.55 -1.51 -0.06
C GLY A 190 3.80 -0.59 0.91
N GLU A 191 2.61 -1.01 1.35
CA GLU A 191 1.76 -0.23 2.26
C GLU A 191 2.51 0.19 3.54
N ASP A 192 3.20 -0.75 4.20
CA ASP A 192 4.04 -0.47 5.38
C ASP A 192 5.07 0.64 5.10
N GLN A 193 5.82 0.56 4.00
CA GLN A 193 6.87 1.55 3.67
C GLN A 193 6.27 2.94 3.40
N MET A 194 5.09 3.00 2.77
CA MET A 194 4.40 4.26 2.49
C MET A 194 3.71 4.84 3.73
N GLU A 195 3.19 4.01 4.64
CA GLU A 195 2.66 4.47 5.94
C GLU A 195 3.78 4.96 6.87
N ILE A 196 4.88 4.22 7.00
CA ILE A 196 6.09 4.65 7.73
C ILE A 196 6.58 6.00 7.20
N LYS A 197 6.65 6.17 5.88
CA LYS A 197 7.03 7.44 5.25
C LYS A 197 6.07 8.57 5.62
N THR A 198 4.76 8.33 5.52
CA THR A 198 3.72 9.34 5.83
C THR A 198 3.75 9.76 7.31
N ILE A 199 4.03 8.81 8.21
CA ILE A 199 4.29 9.09 9.63
C ILE A 199 5.55 9.93 9.80
N CYS A 200 6.65 9.58 9.12
CA CYS A 200 7.89 10.34 9.19
C CYS A 200 7.71 11.79 8.72
N ASP A 201 7.10 11.99 7.55
CA ASP A 201 6.81 13.31 6.97
C ASP A 201 5.95 14.16 7.93
N SER A 202 4.93 13.57 8.56
CA SER A 202 4.01 14.29 9.46
C SER A 202 4.58 14.59 10.86
N LEU A 203 5.61 13.86 11.30
CA LEU A 203 6.29 14.06 12.58
C LEU A 203 7.63 14.80 12.49
N GLY A 204 8.07 15.18 11.27
CA GLY A 204 9.37 15.82 11.03
C GLY A 204 10.58 14.86 11.10
N ILE A 205 10.34 13.56 11.17
CA ILE A 205 11.37 12.52 11.16
C ILE A 205 11.87 12.35 9.72
N ARG A 206 13.19 12.31 9.48
CA ARG A 206 13.70 12.09 8.11
C ARG A 206 13.80 10.60 7.79
N LEU A 207 13.12 10.16 6.74
CA LEU A 207 13.25 8.77 6.27
C LEU A 207 14.58 8.56 5.54
N ILE A 208 15.40 7.63 6.05
CA ILE A 208 16.63 7.17 5.40
C ILE A 208 16.29 5.88 4.63
N SER A 209 16.52 5.89 3.32
CA SER A 209 16.17 4.78 2.42
C SER A 209 17.39 3.88 2.16
N TYR A 210 17.40 2.71 2.81
CA TYR A 210 18.48 1.73 2.64
C TYR A 210 18.16 0.73 1.52
N SER A 211 19.23 0.24 0.87
CA SER A 211 19.15 -0.54 -0.38
C SER A 211 18.32 0.13 -1.50
N PRO A 212 18.53 1.42 -1.83
CA PRO A 212 17.77 2.12 -2.88
C PRO A 212 17.92 1.46 -4.26
N LEU A 213 19.06 0.79 -4.51
CA LEU A 213 19.33 0.01 -5.73
C LEU A 213 18.89 -1.46 -5.64
N GLY A 214 18.11 -1.86 -4.62
CA GLY A 214 17.66 -3.25 -4.43
C GLY A 214 18.82 -4.25 -4.38
N LEU A 215 19.80 -4.04 -3.49
CA LEU A 215 21.06 -4.81 -3.40
C LEU A 215 21.91 -4.83 -4.69
N GLY A 216 21.57 -3.99 -5.67
CA GLY A 216 22.19 -3.91 -6.99
C GLY A 216 21.34 -4.47 -8.14
N MET A 217 20.12 -4.99 -7.89
CA MET A 217 19.22 -5.45 -8.95
C MET A 217 18.74 -4.29 -9.84
N LEU A 218 18.45 -3.12 -9.25
CA LEU A 218 18.08 -1.89 -9.97
C LEU A 218 19.30 -1.18 -10.58
N THR A 219 20.18 -1.95 -11.22
CA THR A 219 21.35 -1.44 -11.97
C THR A 219 21.46 -2.04 -13.38
N GLY A 220 20.54 -2.92 -13.79
CA GLY A 220 20.51 -3.56 -15.12
C GLY A 220 21.64 -4.57 -15.41
N LYS A 221 22.69 -4.63 -14.58
CA LYS A 221 23.86 -5.51 -14.80
C LYS A 221 23.67 -6.99 -14.42
N TYR A 222 22.50 -7.34 -13.89
CA TYR A 222 22.16 -8.70 -13.48
C TYR A 222 20.95 -9.17 -14.27
N THR A 223 21.02 -10.39 -14.77
CA THR A 223 20.04 -11.05 -15.64
C THR A 223 19.79 -12.46 -15.12
N PRO A 224 18.81 -13.22 -15.64
CA PRO A 224 18.64 -14.63 -15.28
C PRO A 224 19.90 -15.49 -15.52
N SER A 225 20.74 -15.11 -16.50
CA SER A 225 22.05 -15.72 -16.79
C SER A 225 23.22 -15.14 -15.97
N THR A 226 23.17 -13.86 -15.59
CA THR A 226 24.25 -13.14 -14.91
C THR A 226 23.84 -12.79 -13.48
N LEU A 227 24.22 -13.63 -12.52
CA LEU A 227 23.82 -13.54 -11.12
C LEU A 227 25.01 -13.29 -10.18
N PRO A 228 24.84 -12.64 -9.02
CA PRO A 228 25.90 -12.50 -8.03
C PRO A 228 26.23 -13.85 -7.37
N SER A 229 27.51 -14.06 -7.05
CA SER A 229 27.98 -15.21 -6.28
C SER A 229 27.53 -15.17 -4.81
N GLY A 230 27.61 -16.33 -4.16
CA GLY A 230 27.27 -16.48 -2.73
C GLY A 230 25.77 -16.34 -2.43
N PRO A 231 25.39 -16.09 -1.16
CA PRO A 231 23.99 -16.10 -0.72
C PRO A 231 23.06 -15.14 -1.48
N ARG A 232 23.58 -14.03 -2.02
CA ARG A 232 22.78 -13.08 -2.82
C ARG A 232 22.25 -13.71 -4.11
N GLY A 233 22.94 -14.68 -4.70
CA GLY A 233 22.50 -15.37 -5.91
C GLY A 233 21.14 -16.08 -5.75
N LEU A 234 20.86 -16.63 -4.56
CA LEU A 234 19.57 -17.30 -4.29
C LEU A 234 18.39 -16.32 -4.31
N LEU A 235 18.55 -15.15 -3.69
CA LEU A 235 17.55 -14.08 -3.71
C LEU A 235 17.35 -13.51 -5.12
N PHE A 236 18.43 -13.37 -5.88
CA PHE A 236 18.38 -12.82 -7.23
C PHE A 236 17.70 -13.79 -8.21
N LYS A 237 17.92 -15.11 -8.08
CA LYS A 237 17.14 -16.14 -8.81
C LYS A 237 15.64 -16.06 -8.55
N GLN A 238 15.22 -15.53 -7.40
CA GLN A 238 13.80 -15.37 -7.08
C GLN A 238 13.20 -14.07 -7.62
N ILE A 239 13.95 -12.96 -7.69
CA ILE A 239 13.41 -11.61 -7.96
C ILE A 239 13.77 -11.08 -9.36
N ILE A 240 14.88 -11.50 -9.97
CA ILE A 240 15.26 -11.01 -11.32
C ILE A 240 14.24 -11.41 -12.41
N PRO A 241 13.69 -12.64 -12.46
CA PRO A 241 12.68 -12.98 -13.46
C PRO A 241 11.39 -12.16 -13.27
N GLY A 242 10.98 -11.42 -14.31
CA GLY A 242 9.85 -10.49 -14.28
C GLY A 242 10.23 -9.05 -13.86
N LEU A 243 11.51 -8.76 -13.64
CA LEU A 243 11.98 -7.40 -13.34
C LEU A 243 12.18 -6.54 -14.60
N GLU A 244 12.09 -7.16 -15.78
CA GLU A 244 12.32 -6.55 -17.09
C GLU A 244 11.48 -5.27 -17.33
N PRO A 245 10.16 -5.21 -17.06
CA PRO A 245 9.36 -3.99 -17.31
C PRO A 245 9.84 -2.76 -16.50
N LEU A 246 10.29 -2.98 -15.26
CA LEU A 246 10.84 -1.93 -14.41
C LEU A 246 12.23 -1.50 -14.86
N LEU A 247 13.08 -2.43 -15.30
CA LEU A 247 14.39 -2.11 -15.88
C LEU A 247 14.25 -1.36 -17.22
N ASP A 248 13.24 -1.67 -18.01
CA ASP A 248 12.91 -0.99 -19.26
C ASP A 248 12.41 0.44 -19.03
N SER A 249 11.50 0.67 -18.07
CA SER A 249 11.07 2.03 -17.70
C SER A 249 12.24 2.86 -17.13
N LEU A 250 13.03 2.27 -16.22
CA LEU A 250 14.28 2.88 -15.74
C LEU A 250 15.23 3.21 -16.90
N GLY A 251 15.36 2.34 -17.89
CA GLY A 251 16.20 2.52 -19.08
C GLY A 251 15.70 3.63 -20.00
N LYS A 252 14.39 3.67 -20.28
CA LYS A 252 13.73 4.72 -21.09
C LYS A 252 13.89 6.09 -20.43
N ILE A 253 13.64 6.21 -19.12
CA ILE A 253 13.85 7.45 -18.35
C ILE A 253 15.34 7.83 -18.31
N ALA A 254 16.24 6.88 -18.10
CA ALA A 254 17.69 7.11 -18.11
C ALA A 254 18.16 7.68 -19.46
N GLN A 255 17.67 7.15 -20.58
CA GLN A 255 17.94 7.69 -21.93
C GLN A 255 17.37 9.11 -22.08
N ARG A 256 16.08 9.33 -21.79
CA ARG A 256 15.43 10.66 -21.89
C ARG A 256 16.15 11.74 -21.06
N ARG A 257 16.63 11.37 -19.86
CA ARG A 257 17.33 12.28 -18.93
C ARG A 257 18.84 12.37 -19.13
N ARG A 258 19.44 11.58 -20.02
CA ARG A 258 20.91 11.41 -20.19
C ARG A 258 21.61 11.03 -18.87
N LYS A 259 21.03 10.04 -18.19
CA LYS A 259 21.46 9.48 -16.89
C LYS A 259 21.67 7.96 -17.01
N THR A 260 22.10 7.31 -15.94
CA THR A 260 22.15 5.84 -15.86
C THR A 260 20.97 5.26 -15.07
N ILE A 261 20.65 3.97 -15.26
CA ILE A 261 19.59 3.27 -14.50
C ILE A 261 19.76 3.44 -12.97
N PRO A 262 20.96 3.24 -12.38
CA PRO A 262 21.19 3.53 -10.96
C PRO A 262 20.88 4.97 -10.54
N GLN A 263 21.22 5.95 -11.39
CA GLN A 263 20.94 7.36 -11.11
C GLN A 263 19.44 7.65 -11.06
N VAL A 264 18.65 7.06 -11.97
CA VAL A 264 17.18 7.16 -11.94
C VAL A 264 16.61 6.50 -10.68
N ALA A 265 17.05 5.29 -10.33
CA ALA A 265 16.55 4.57 -9.15
C ALA A 265 16.88 5.27 -7.82
N ILE A 266 18.08 5.88 -7.70
CA ILE A 266 18.44 6.72 -6.55
C ILE A 266 17.65 8.03 -6.58
N ASN A 267 17.53 8.70 -7.73
CA ASN A 267 16.79 9.96 -7.83
C ASN A 267 15.29 9.79 -7.56
N TRP A 268 14.70 8.63 -7.85
CA TRP A 268 13.34 8.29 -7.40
C TRP A 268 13.22 8.34 -5.88
N CYS A 269 14.18 7.75 -5.13
CA CYS A 269 14.19 7.82 -3.67
C CYS A 269 14.29 9.26 -3.15
N ILE A 270 15.11 10.10 -3.79
CA ILE A 270 15.24 11.55 -3.49
C ILE A 270 13.92 12.28 -3.82
N SER A 271 13.30 11.97 -4.95
CA SER A 271 12.05 12.60 -5.45
C SER A 271 10.81 12.20 -4.64
N LYS A 272 10.80 11.00 -4.02
CA LYS A 272 9.83 10.68 -2.94
C LYS A 272 10.10 11.49 -1.66
N GLY A 273 11.23 12.17 -1.53
CA GLY A 273 11.60 12.96 -0.36
C GLY A 273 12.33 12.19 0.74
N THR A 274 12.92 11.02 0.44
CA THR A 274 13.76 10.27 1.38
C THR A 274 15.23 10.73 1.30
N VAL A 275 16.11 10.19 2.14
CA VAL A 275 17.58 10.30 1.96
C VAL A 275 18.15 8.91 1.67
N PRO A 276 18.42 8.58 0.39
CA PRO A 276 19.00 7.30 0.03
C PRO A 276 20.44 7.17 0.50
N ILE A 277 20.78 5.95 0.91
CA ILE A 277 22.14 5.52 1.25
C ILE A 277 22.56 4.34 0.35
N PRO A 278 22.85 4.57 -0.94
CA PRO A 278 23.39 3.54 -1.81
C PRO A 278 24.72 3.00 -1.26
N GLY A 279 24.91 1.69 -1.40
CA GLY A 279 26.19 1.05 -1.14
C GLY A 279 27.18 1.32 -2.28
N VAL A 280 28.46 1.48 -1.93
CA VAL A 280 29.53 1.80 -2.87
C VAL A 280 30.78 0.96 -2.57
N LYS A 281 31.41 0.41 -3.61
CA LYS A 281 32.66 -0.37 -3.50
C LYS A 281 33.76 -0.01 -4.49
N THR A 282 33.48 0.82 -5.50
CA THR A 282 34.46 1.27 -6.49
C THR A 282 34.24 2.73 -6.88
N LEU A 283 35.28 3.42 -7.35
CA LEU A 283 35.20 4.81 -7.81
C LEU A 283 34.20 5.02 -8.95
N LYS A 284 34.01 4.02 -9.82
CA LYS A 284 32.97 4.05 -10.86
C LYS A 284 31.57 4.14 -10.22
N GLN A 285 31.30 3.35 -9.18
CA GLN A 285 30.03 3.37 -8.46
C GLN A 285 29.85 4.68 -7.68
N ALA A 286 30.91 5.25 -7.12
CA ALA A 286 30.87 6.55 -6.45
C ALA A 286 30.45 7.66 -7.42
N ARG A 287 31.13 7.79 -8.57
CA ARG A 287 30.81 8.75 -9.63
C ARG A 287 29.40 8.53 -10.19
N GLU A 288 28.99 7.27 -10.36
CA GLU A 288 27.65 6.94 -10.82
C GLU A 288 26.57 7.37 -9.82
N ASN A 289 26.70 7.02 -8.53
CA ASN A 289 25.77 7.42 -7.47
C ASN A 289 25.67 8.96 -7.35
N LEU A 290 26.80 9.67 -7.38
CA LEU A 290 26.84 11.14 -7.29
C LEU A 290 26.05 11.81 -8.44
N GLY A 291 26.03 11.23 -9.64
CA GLY A 291 25.24 11.75 -10.76
C GLY A 291 23.70 11.68 -10.58
N ALA A 292 23.21 11.06 -9.50
CA ALA A 292 21.81 11.14 -9.08
C ALA A 292 21.44 12.49 -8.42
N LEU A 293 22.43 13.29 -8.01
CA LEU A 293 22.24 14.62 -7.42
C LEU A 293 22.11 15.73 -8.48
N GLY A 294 21.53 16.87 -8.09
CA GLY A 294 21.44 18.07 -8.92
C GLY A 294 20.27 18.10 -9.94
N TRP A 295 19.36 17.14 -9.88
CA TRP A 295 18.15 17.09 -10.71
C TRP A 295 17.03 16.34 -9.98
N TYR A 296 15.81 16.34 -10.54
CA TYR A 296 14.66 15.59 -10.04
C TYR A 296 13.88 14.98 -11.22
N LEU A 297 13.24 13.84 -10.98
CA LEU A 297 12.25 13.24 -11.88
C LEU A 297 10.97 14.10 -11.93
N SER A 298 10.21 14.04 -13.03
CA SER A 298 8.86 14.63 -13.05
C SER A 298 7.88 13.76 -12.27
N SER A 299 6.72 14.32 -11.92
CA SER A 299 5.61 13.55 -11.35
C SER A 299 5.23 12.36 -12.24
N ASP A 300 5.22 12.55 -13.56
CA ASP A 300 4.87 11.52 -14.54
C ASP A 300 5.92 10.40 -14.58
N GLU A 301 7.21 10.73 -14.54
CA GLU A 301 8.29 9.73 -14.48
C GLU A 301 8.29 8.96 -13.15
N VAL A 302 7.94 9.62 -12.03
CA VAL A 302 7.73 8.94 -10.75
C VAL A 302 6.54 7.98 -10.84
N LEU A 303 5.45 8.36 -11.50
CA LEU A 303 4.27 7.49 -11.71
C LEU A 303 4.56 6.33 -12.68
N GLU A 304 5.29 6.57 -13.78
CA GLU A 304 5.73 5.55 -14.75
C GLU A 304 6.53 4.45 -14.03
N LEU A 305 7.54 4.85 -13.26
CA LEU A 305 8.38 3.93 -12.48
C LEU A 305 7.57 3.17 -11.42
N GLU A 306 6.62 3.82 -10.76
CA GLU A 306 5.77 3.15 -9.77
C GLU A 306 4.75 2.19 -10.41
N SER A 307 4.28 2.41 -11.63
CA SER A 307 3.43 1.44 -12.35
C SER A 307 4.24 0.21 -12.74
N ALA A 308 5.34 0.40 -13.48
CA ALA A 308 6.24 -0.69 -13.87
C ALA A 308 6.79 -1.46 -12.65
N ALA A 309 6.98 -0.77 -11.53
CA ALA A 309 7.28 -1.42 -10.25
C ALA A 309 6.12 -2.27 -9.75
N ARG A 310 4.88 -1.76 -9.67
CA ARG A 310 3.67 -2.53 -9.27
C ARG A 310 3.47 -3.78 -10.12
N GLU A 311 3.71 -3.67 -11.43
CA GLU A 311 3.60 -4.76 -12.42
C GLU A 311 4.70 -5.83 -12.27
N SER A 312 5.84 -5.50 -11.65
CA SER A 312 6.92 -6.48 -11.38
C SER A 312 6.43 -7.55 -10.38
N PRO A 313 6.41 -8.86 -10.74
CA PRO A 313 5.65 -9.89 -10.04
C PRO A 313 6.24 -10.27 -8.67
N ARG A 314 7.48 -9.86 -8.36
CA ARG A 314 8.15 -10.18 -7.10
C ARG A 314 8.88 -8.97 -6.52
N LYS A 315 8.57 -8.69 -5.26
CA LYS A 315 9.16 -7.61 -4.47
C LYS A 315 10.38 -8.09 -3.69
N MET A 316 11.18 -7.15 -3.21
CA MET A 316 12.21 -7.42 -2.23
C MET A 316 11.59 -7.93 -0.93
N ILE A 317 12.16 -9.01 -0.38
CA ILE A 317 11.75 -9.55 0.92
C ILE A 317 11.98 -8.47 1.98
N GLN A 318 10.89 -8.09 2.65
CA GLN A 318 10.86 -7.17 3.78
C GLN A 318 11.79 -7.66 4.90
N ASN A 319 12.45 -6.75 5.61
CA ASN A 319 13.37 -7.14 6.68
C ASN A 319 12.61 -7.92 7.78
N VAL A 320 13.11 -9.09 8.16
CA VAL A 320 12.52 -9.96 9.19
C VAL A 320 12.46 -9.31 10.58
N PHE A 321 13.26 -8.26 10.81
CA PHE A 321 13.21 -7.46 12.04
C PHE A 321 12.37 -6.18 11.91
N GLN A 322 11.76 -5.91 10.76
CA GLN A 322 10.79 -4.82 10.63
C GLN A 322 9.50 -5.22 11.35
N THR A 323 9.13 -4.45 12.38
CA THR A 323 7.81 -4.61 13.00
C THR A 323 6.73 -4.25 11.98
N SER A 324 5.64 -5.02 11.94
CA SER A 324 4.53 -4.85 10.99
C SER A 324 3.20 -4.64 11.76
N TYR A 325 2.06 -4.72 11.08
CA TYR A 325 0.76 -4.43 11.66
C TYR A 325 0.30 -5.47 12.70
N ASP A 326 0.74 -5.30 13.96
CA ASP A 326 0.40 -6.21 15.06
C ASP A 326 -1.12 -6.30 15.27
N LEU A 327 -1.65 -7.52 15.31
CA LEU A 327 -3.07 -7.81 15.57
C LEU A 327 -3.44 -7.54 17.05
N ASN A 328 -2.48 -7.60 17.97
CA ASN A 328 -2.66 -7.52 19.42
C ASN A 328 -2.90 -6.09 19.96
N SER A 329 -3.72 -5.30 19.26
CA SER A 329 -4.21 -4.03 19.78
C SER A 329 -4.93 -4.21 21.13
N SER A 330 -4.76 -3.26 22.05
CA SER A 330 -5.55 -3.25 23.29
C SER A 330 -7.00 -2.84 23.01
N LYS A 331 -7.93 -3.14 23.94
CA LYS A 331 -9.31 -2.63 23.83
C LYS A 331 -9.34 -1.10 23.84
N GLU A 332 -8.56 -0.50 24.74
CA GLU A 332 -8.42 0.95 24.89
C GLU A 332 -7.83 1.61 23.64
N GLU A 333 -6.82 1.02 23.01
CA GLU A 333 -6.28 1.50 21.72
C GLU A 333 -7.36 1.52 20.63
N ARG A 334 -8.20 0.47 20.56
CA ARG A 334 -9.32 0.39 19.60
C ARG A 334 -10.41 1.42 19.89
N ASP A 335 -10.82 1.56 21.14
CA ASP A 335 -11.94 2.45 21.50
C ASP A 335 -11.53 3.95 21.44
N ASN A 336 -10.26 4.26 21.70
CA ASN A 336 -9.67 5.59 21.41
C ASN A 336 -9.61 5.86 19.90
N LEU A 337 -9.19 4.88 19.08
CA LEU A 337 -9.17 5.02 17.61
C LEU A 337 -10.58 5.21 17.03
N ARG A 338 -11.58 4.47 17.53
CA ARG A 338 -13.00 4.65 17.21
C ARG A 338 -13.48 6.07 17.52
N THR A 339 -13.16 6.55 18.73
CA THR A 339 -13.52 7.91 19.18
C THR A 339 -12.89 9.00 18.31
N LYS A 340 -11.64 8.84 17.87
CA LYS A 340 -10.99 9.73 16.90
C LYS A 340 -11.69 9.68 15.54
N ARG A 341 -11.91 8.48 15.01
CA ARG A 341 -12.56 8.23 13.71
C ARG A 341 -13.99 8.77 13.64
N ARG A 342 -14.76 8.71 14.73
CA ARG A 342 -16.10 9.31 14.83
C ARG A 342 -16.04 10.83 14.62
N LYS A 343 -15.16 11.51 15.36
CA LYS A 343 -14.93 12.97 15.26
C LYS A 343 -14.45 13.41 13.87
N GLU A 344 -13.81 12.54 13.11
CA GLU A 344 -13.39 12.80 11.73
C GLU A 344 -14.56 12.68 10.75
N TYR A 345 -15.40 11.63 10.86
CA TYR A 345 -16.65 11.52 10.09
C TYR A 345 -17.63 12.67 10.37
N GLU A 346 -17.77 13.09 11.63
CA GLU A 346 -18.57 14.26 12.04
C GLU A 346 -18.08 15.58 11.41
N LYS A 347 -16.78 15.74 11.11
CA LYS A 347 -16.25 16.90 10.38
C LYS A 347 -16.67 16.86 8.92
N LEU A 348 -16.59 15.68 8.27
CA LEU A 348 -17.03 15.48 6.88
C LEU A 348 -18.54 15.75 6.74
N ARG A 349 -19.40 15.17 7.59
CA ARG A 349 -20.85 15.46 7.58
C ARG A 349 -21.17 16.94 7.83
N ARG A 350 -20.41 17.64 8.69
CA ARG A 350 -20.52 19.11 8.86
C ARG A 350 -20.03 19.91 7.65
N HIS A 351 -19.22 19.34 6.76
CA HIS A 351 -18.88 19.96 5.48
C HIS A 351 -19.99 19.72 4.45
N CYS A 352 -20.48 18.47 4.31
CA CYS A 352 -21.62 18.10 3.46
C CYS A 352 -22.83 19.05 3.69
N ARG A 353 -23.24 19.22 4.96
CA ARG A 353 -24.37 20.09 5.33
C ARG A 353 -24.14 21.57 5.02
N ARG A 354 -22.90 22.07 5.04
CA ARG A 354 -22.57 23.45 4.66
C ARG A 354 -22.66 23.64 3.13
N LEU A 355 -22.13 22.71 2.35
CA LEU A 355 -22.22 22.73 0.88
C LEU A 355 -23.68 22.63 0.40
N LEU A 356 -24.49 21.76 1.03
CA LEU A 356 -25.93 21.66 0.74
C LEU A 356 -26.68 22.97 1.02
N LYS A 357 -26.41 23.64 2.15
CA LYS A 357 -26.99 24.96 2.46
C LYS A 357 -26.56 26.03 1.42
N LEU A 358 -25.29 26.09 1.07
CA LEU A 358 -24.77 27.01 0.04
C LEU A 358 -25.42 26.81 -1.33
N ASN A 359 -25.56 25.56 -1.78
CA ASN A 359 -26.21 25.22 -3.05
C ASN A 359 -27.69 25.63 -3.07
N ASN A 360 -28.43 25.38 -1.98
CA ASN A 360 -29.82 25.81 -1.85
C ASN A 360 -29.98 27.35 -1.86
N THR A 361 -29.05 28.09 -1.24
CA THR A 361 -29.06 29.56 -1.29
C THR A 361 -28.72 30.10 -2.69
N LYS A 362 -27.72 29.50 -3.38
CA LYS A 362 -27.37 29.87 -4.77
C LYS A 362 -28.56 29.67 -5.71
N LEU A 363 -29.29 28.57 -5.57
CA LEU A 363 -30.49 28.26 -6.36
C LEU A 363 -31.61 29.30 -6.14
N LYS A 364 -31.97 29.59 -4.87
CA LYS A 364 -33.00 30.59 -4.56
C LYS A 364 -32.68 31.97 -5.16
N LEU A 365 -31.42 32.40 -5.08
CA LEU A 365 -30.98 33.67 -5.67
C LEU A 365 -31.18 33.71 -7.20
N THR A 366 -30.91 32.60 -7.90
CA THR A 366 -31.15 32.49 -9.36
C THR A 366 -32.63 32.40 -9.75
N GLU A 367 -33.51 31.96 -8.85
CA GLU A 367 -34.97 31.96 -9.07
C GLU A 367 -35.56 33.37 -8.86
N THR A 368 -35.17 34.07 -7.78
CA THR A 368 -35.55 35.47 -7.56
C THR A 368 -35.02 36.40 -8.65
N GLY A 369 -33.82 36.12 -9.18
CA GLY A 369 -33.24 36.88 -10.31
C GLY A 369 -33.95 36.67 -11.66
N ARG A 370 -34.97 35.81 -11.74
CA ARG A 370 -35.83 35.62 -12.92
C ARG A 370 -37.25 36.15 -12.75
N THR A 371 -37.58 36.74 -11.60
CA THR A 371 -38.95 37.15 -11.22
C THR A 371 -39.04 38.62 -10.78
N SER A 372 -38.33 39.51 -11.47
CA SER A 372 -38.41 40.96 -11.27
C SER A 372 -38.39 41.72 -12.60
N ASN A 373 -39.57 41.92 -13.21
CA ASN A 373 -39.76 42.84 -14.34
C ASN A 373 -41.24 43.31 -14.43
N SER A 374 -41.69 43.95 -13.36
CA SER A 374 -42.93 44.73 -13.26
C SER A 374 -42.76 45.76 -12.12
N GLU A 375 -43.59 46.80 -12.12
CA GLU A 375 -43.20 48.14 -11.64
C GLU A 375 -43.67 48.52 -10.22
N GLU A 376 -43.24 49.71 -9.81
CA GLU A 376 -43.72 50.56 -8.70
C GLU A 376 -43.51 50.12 -7.21
N GLY A 377 -42.65 50.90 -6.54
CA GLY A 377 -43.18 51.90 -5.61
C GLY A 377 -43.23 51.57 -4.11
N GLY A 378 -42.27 52.09 -3.34
CA GLY A 378 -42.53 52.52 -1.96
C GLY A 378 -41.47 52.23 -0.91
N HIS A 379 -41.13 53.27 -0.15
CA HIS A 379 -40.53 53.28 1.19
C HIS A 379 -39.33 52.37 1.52
N VAL A 380 -38.16 53.01 1.62
CA VAL A 380 -37.08 52.57 2.51
C VAL A 380 -37.55 52.67 3.97
N ILE A 381 -37.36 51.59 4.75
CA ILE A 381 -37.29 51.63 6.21
C ILE A 381 -35.97 50.97 6.63
N GLN A 382 -35.18 51.69 7.42
CA GLN A 382 -33.81 51.30 7.77
C GLN A 382 -33.79 50.48 9.06
N GLY A 383 -33.97 49.17 8.92
CA GLY A 383 -33.75 48.21 10.02
C GLY A 383 -32.26 48.06 10.34
N ARG A 384 -31.91 48.18 11.62
CA ARG A 384 -30.56 47.93 12.16
C ARG A 384 -30.59 46.61 12.95
N ASP A 385 -29.39 46.11 13.28
CA ASP A 385 -29.13 45.00 14.20
C ASP A 385 -29.55 43.61 13.65
N SER A 386 -28.95 42.48 14.06
CA SER A 386 -27.82 42.28 14.98
C SER A 386 -26.85 41.22 14.44
N ALA A 387 -25.60 41.28 14.90
CA ALA A 387 -24.74 40.09 14.95
C ALA A 387 -25.07 39.27 16.21
N ASP A 388 -24.50 38.06 16.29
CA ASP A 388 -24.62 37.09 17.39
C ASP A 388 -26.03 36.65 17.81
N SER A 389 -26.35 35.41 17.43
CA SER A 389 -27.06 34.47 18.31
C SER A 389 -26.56 33.06 18.00
N GLU A 390 -25.92 32.41 18.98
CA GLU A 390 -25.58 30.99 18.86
C GLU A 390 -26.84 30.15 19.10
N ASP A 391 -27.48 29.67 18.04
CA ASP A 391 -28.54 28.65 18.17
C ASP A 391 -27.92 27.32 18.62
N VAL A 392 -27.92 27.10 19.94
CA VAL A 392 -27.45 25.87 20.60
C VAL A 392 -28.46 24.74 20.38
N VAL A 393 -28.57 24.26 19.14
CA VAL A 393 -29.20 22.99 18.81
C VAL A 393 -28.16 21.89 18.93
N SER A 394 -28.41 20.90 19.81
CA SER A 394 -27.47 19.83 20.15
C SER A 394 -26.94 19.09 18.92
N ALA A 395 -25.70 19.37 18.53
CA ALA A 395 -25.07 18.78 17.35
C ALA A 395 -24.35 17.45 17.69
N ARG A 396 -25.01 16.53 18.40
CA ARG A 396 -24.38 15.34 19.00
C ARG A 396 -24.71 14.01 18.31
N GLU A 397 -25.88 13.86 17.71
CA GLU A 397 -26.34 12.58 17.18
C GLU A 397 -25.77 12.30 15.77
N SER A 398 -25.21 11.11 15.58
CA SER A 398 -25.28 10.42 14.28
C SER A 398 -26.68 9.84 14.11
N LEU A 399 -27.15 9.69 12.87
CA LEU A 399 -28.52 9.22 12.55
C LEU A 399 -28.86 7.85 13.20
N SER A 400 -27.82 7.08 13.52
CA SER A 400 -27.85 5.78 14.18
C SER A 400 -27.99 5.78 15.70
N SER A 401 -27.70 6.90 16.38
CA SER A 401 -27.28 6.89 17.80
C SER A 401 -28.35 7.19 18.87
N GLU A 402 -29.63 7.31 18.48
CA GLU A 402 -30.72 7.68 19.41
C GLU A 402 -31.22 6.53 20.31
N ASP A 403 -30.81 5.27 20.06
CA ASP A 403 -31.39 4.06 20.68
C ASP A 403 -30.86 3.72 22.10
N ILE A 404 -30.93 4.67 23.05
CA ILE A 404 -30.74 4.41 24.49
C ILE A 404 -31.84 5.10 25.32
N SER A 405 -32.92 4.37 25.60
CA SER A 405 -33.91 4.74 26.62
C SER A 405 -33.68 3.95 27.93
N PRO A 406 -33.67 4.61 29.11
CA PRO A 406 -33.22 3.98 30.36
C PRO A 406 -34.36 3.31 31.15
N SER A 407 -34.81 2.12 30.73
CA SER A 407 -35.67 1.27 31.57
C SER A 407 -35.76 -0.19 31.10
N VAL A 408 -35.07 -1.11 31.79
CA VAL A 408 -35.60 -2.34 32.43
C VAL A 408 -34.47 -2.88 33.31
N GLU A 409 -34.73 -3.07 34.61
CA GLU A 409 -33.85 -3.86 35.48
C GLU A 409 -34.10 -5.34 35.22
N TYR A 410 -33.04 -6.13 34.99
CA TYR A 410 -33.05 -7.58 35.21
C TYR A 410 -31.88 -7.95 36.12
N LEU A 411 -32.15 -8.85 37.06
CA LEU A 411 -31.30 -9.09 38.21
C LEU A 411 -30.01 -9.85 37.86
N ASP A 412 -28.96 -9.55 38.62
CA ASP A 412 -27.89 -10.51 38.92
C ASP A 412 -28.50 -11.78 39.53
N ASP A 413 -28.06 -12.96 39.06
CA ASP A 413 -27.97 -14.14 39.92
C ASP A 413 -26.74 -15.00 39.53
N PHE A 414 -26.23 -15.74 40.50
CA PHE A 414 -24.89 -16.31 40.51
C PHE A 414 -24.79 -17.67 39.81
N SER A 415 -23.59 -17.99 39.31
CA SER A 415 -22.85 -19.13 39.90
C SER A 415 -21.41 -19.25 39.41
N HIS A 416 -20.49 -19.43 40.38
CA HIS A 416 -19.19 -20.04 40.13
C HIS A 416 -19.36 -21.56 39.97
N ALA A 417 -18.65 -22.16 39.01
CA ALA A 417 -18.34 -23.58 39.04
C ALA A 417 -16.94 -23.82 38.45
N ALA A 418 -15.95 -24.06 39.31
CA ALA A 418 -14.64 -24.55 38.90
C ALA A 418 -14.55 -26.04 39.17
N LEU A 419 -14.05 -26.83 38.20
CA LEU A 419 -13.62 -28.20 38.42
C LEU A 419 -12.30 -28.50 37.70
N ASN A 420 -11.49 -29.34 38.34
CA ASN A 420 -10.17 -29.77 37.88
C ASN A 420 -10.26 -31.07 37.08
N GLY A 421 -9.18 -31.46 36.42
CA GLY A 421 -8.78 -32.87 36.43
C GLY A 421 -8.02 -33.41 35.21
N CYS A 422 -6.83 -33.95 35.47
CA CYS A 422 -6.04 -34.92 34.67
C CYS A 422 -5.62 -34.48 33.25
N ASP A 423 -4.34 -34.36 32.91
CA ASP A 423 -3.18 -35.29 33.01
C ASP A 423 -3.16 -36.37 31.91
N GLY A 424 -1.97 -36.61 31.35
CA GLY A 424 -1.73 -37.33 30.10
C GLY A 424 -0.28 -37.26 29.61
N SER A 425 0.70 -37.38 30.52
CA SER A 425 2.13 -37.31 30.20
C SER A 425 2.63 -38.40 29.24
N LYS A 426 3.48 -38.03 28.27
CA LYS A 426 4.56 -38.88 27.71
C LYS A 426 5.67 -38.06 27.04
N ARG A 427 6.83 -38.70 26.89
CA ARG A 427 8.18 -38.13 26.62
C ARG A 427 8.99 -39.17 25.81
N ILE A 428 10.22 -38.86 25.39
CA ILE A 428 11.27 -39.82 24.92
C ILE A 428 10.98 -40.41 23.51
N THR A 429 11.86 -40.45 22.49
CA THR A 429 13.31 -40.09 22.35
C THR A 429 13.72 -39.95 20.87
N ASP A 430 14.82 -39.25 20.58
CA ASP A 430 15.67 -39.45 19.38
C ASP A 430 16.55 -40.70 19.50
N PRO A 431 17.11 -41.22 18.39
CA PRO A 431 18.59 -41.32 18.35
C PRO A 431 19.26 -40.94 17.01
N ILE A 432 20.58 -40.79 17.08
CA ILE A 432 21.49 -40.24 16.05
C ILE A 432 22.20 -41.36 15.26
N THR A 433 22.52 -41.17 13.96
CA THR A 433 23.74 -41.61 13.19
C THR A 433 23.51 -41.47 11.66
N SER A 434 24.51 -41.42 10.74
CA SER A 434 25.85 -40.79 10.71
C SER A 434 26.55 -40.99 9.34
N GLY A 435 27.18 -39.96 8.75
CA GLY A 435 28.13 -40.05 7.61
C GLY A 435 27.54 -40.37 6.22
N THR A 436 28.27 -40.31 5.09
CA THR A 436 29.59 -39.71 4.76
C THR A 436 29.81 -39.69 3.22
N GLU A 437 30.46 -38.65 2.67
CA GLU A 437 31.30 -38.64 1.42
C GLU A 437 30.71 -39.14 0.06
N SER A 438 31.28 -38.94 -1.14
CA SER A 438 32.21 -37.95 -1.76
C SER A 438 32.20 -38.12 -3.31
N SER A 439 32.74 -37.16 -4.10
CA SER A 439 33.31 -37.32 -5.48
C SER A 439 32.45 -37.92 -6.62
N ASP A 440 32.78 -37.92 -7.93
CA ASP A 440 33.50 -37.06 -8.93
C ASP A 440 33.29 -37.74 -10.32
N SER A 441 33.42 -37.18 -11.53
CA SER A 441 33.44 -35.82 -12.12
C SER A 441 33.36 -35.97 -13.67
N ASP A 442 33.56 -34.89 -14.47
CA ASP A 442 33.85 -34.91 -15.94
C ASP A 442 32.71 -35.35 -16.91
N SER A 443 32.67 -35.00 -18.23
CA SER A 443 33.49 -34.12 -19.09
C SER A 443 32.69 -33.53 -20.31
N SER A 444 33.38 -32.80 -21.18
CA SER A 444 33.00 -32.15 -22.46
C SER A 444 32.57 -33.14 -23.58
N VAL A 445 32.00 -32.75 -24.74
CA VAL A 445 32.53 -31.87 -25.82
C VAL A 445 31.47 -31.35 -26.82
N ASP A 446 31.87 -30.38 -27.66
CA ASP A 446 31.16 -29.85 -28.83
C ASP A 446 30.81 -30.90 -29.92
N VAL A 447 29.81 -30.59 -30.77
CA VAL A 447 30.02 -30.24 -32.20
C VAL A 447 28.89 -29.28 -32.63
N GLY A 448 29.22 -28.17 -33.31
CA GLY A 448 28.25 -27.27 -33.94
C GLY A 448 28.23 -27.39 -35.47
N ILE A 449 27.20 -26.84 -36.12
CA ILE A 449 27.17 -26.60 -37.57
C ILE A 449 26.79 -25.15 -37.84
N THR A 450 27.71 -24.42 -38.46
CA THR A 450 27.53 -23.06 -38.98
C THR A 450 26.77 -23.10 -40.31
N PHE A 451 25.96 -22.08 -40.61
CA PHE A 451 26.07 -21.38 -41.90
C PHE A 451 25.56 -19.93 -41.76
N SER A 452 25.97 -19.07 -42.69
CA SER A 452 26.01 -17.62 -42.54
C SER A 452 25.27 -16.88 -43.67
N SER A 453 25.06 -15.57 -43.47
CA SER A 453 24.94 -14.56 -44.53
C SER A 453 23.68 -14.59 -45.42
N GLU A 454 23.20 -13.50 -46.02
CA GLU A 454 23.32 -12.05 -45.76
C GLU A 454 22.31 -11.33 -46.70
N CYS A 455 21.98 -10.06 -46.42
CA CYS A 455 21.44 -9.07 -47.38
C CYS A 455 20.05 -9.38 -48.03
N ASN A 456 19.20 -8.41 -48.37
CA ASN A 456 19.42 -7.01 -48.78
C ASN A 456 18.33 -6.07 -48.24
N GLU A 457 18.60 -4.77 -48.35
CA GLU A 457 17.61 -3.68 -48.30
C GLU A 457 16.87 -3.55 -49.66
N GLU A 458 15.66 -2.98 -49.68
CA GLU A 458 15.42 -1.67 -50.34
C GLU A 458 13.94 -1.21 -50.34
N ASN A 459 13.77 0.09 -50.02
CA ASN A 459 12.84 1.08 -50.56
C ASN A 459 11.29 1.04 -50.34
N ASP A 460 10.80 2.26 -50.07
CA ASP A 460 9.43 2.75 -49.82
C ASP A 460 8.69 3.05 -51.16
N PRO A 461 7.35 3.30 -51.22
CA PRO A 461 6.83 4.64 -50.84
C PRO A 461 5.36 4.79 -50.35
N GLU A 462 5.17 5.80 -49.49
CA GLU A 462 4.04 6.77 -49.37
C GLU A 462 2.55 6.32 -49.32
N MET A 463 1.99 6.43 -48.11
CA MET A 463 0.77 7.19 -47.69
C MET A 463 -0.43 7.38 -48.66
N PRO A 464 -1.66 7.28 -48.11
CA PRO A 464 -2.41 8.53 -47.86
C PRO A 464 -3.01 8.67 -46.45
N SER A 465 -3.21 9.91 -46.01
CA SER A 465 -3.69 10.30 -44.67
C SER A 465 -5.22 10.23 -44.50
N LYS A 466 -5.65 10.14 -43.23
CA LYS A 466 -7.00 10.53 -42.76
C LYS A 466 -6.95 11.00 -41.30
N ASP A 467 -7.87 11.90 -40.96
CA ASP A 467 -7.77 12.79 -39.81
C ASP A 467 -8.22 12.17 -38.47
N SER A 468 -7.57 12.62 -37.38
CA SER A 468 -7.95 12.32 -35.99
C SER A 468 -8.49 13.58 -35.30
N PRO A 469 -9.61 13.51 -34.56
CA PRO A 469 -10.03 14.60 -33.68
C PRO A 469 -9.17 14.66 -32.42
N ASN A 470 -8.67 15.84 -32.06
CA ASN A 470 -7.94 16.05 -30.81
C ASN A 470 -8.83 15.79 -29.58
N MET A 471 -8.32 15.00 -28.62
CA MET A 471 -8.73 15.11 -27.22
C MET A 471 -7.58 15.72 -26.41
N GLU A 472 -7.80 16.91 -25.85
CA GLU A 472 -6.87 17.52 -24.91
C GLU A 472 -6.98 16.85 -23.54
N ASN A 473 -5.88 16.27 -23.06
CA ASN A 473 -5.77 15.80 -21.67
C ASN A 473 -5.68 16.99 -20.71
N GLN A 474 -6.83 17.49 -20.25
CA GLN A 474 -6.93 18.47 -19.17
C GLN A 474 -7.19 17.77 -17.83
N SER A 475 -6.20 17.79 -16.94
CA SER A 475 -6.28 17.24 -15.58
C SER A 475 -7.16 18.11 -14.67
N LYS A 476 -8.48 17.93 -14.77
CA LYS A 476 -9.46 18.66 -13.96
C LYS A 476 -9.27 18.38 -12.47
N THR A 477 -9.00 19.43 -11.70
CA THR A 477 -9.19 19.42 -10.24
C THR A 477 -10.69 19.46 -9.93
N SER A 478 -11.13 18.65 -8.96
CA SER A 478 -12.55 18.58 -8.55
C SER A 478 -13.08 19.96 -8.16
N THR A 479 -14.18 20.37 -8.81
CA THR A 479 -14.84 21.65 -8.59
C THR A 479 -16.01 21.54 -7.61
N SER A 480 -16.59 22.68 -7.23
CA SER A 480 -17.85 22.74 -6.47
C SER A 480 -19.05 22.19 -7.28
N GLU A 481 -18.95 22.15 -8.60
CA GLU A 481 -20.04 21.71 -9.49
C GLU A 481 -20.05 20.19 -9.68
N ASP A 482 -18.87 19.54 -9.59
CA ASP A 482 -18.73 18.09 -9.54
C ASP A 482 -19.39 17.53 -8.26
N PHE A 483 -19.10 18.12 -7.10
CA PHE A 483 -19.75 17.70 -5.84
C PHE A 483 -21.27 17.90 -5.86
N ALA A 484 -21.76 19.01 -6.42
CA ALA A 484 -23.20 19.24 -6.59
C ALA A 484 -23.85 18.22 -7.56
N THR A 485 -23.07 17.69 -8.51
CA THR A 485 -23.52 16.63 -9.43
C THR A 485 -23.56 15.28 -8.72
N TRP A 486 -22.49 14.88 -8.02
CA TRP A 486 -22.47 13.69 -7.17
C TRP A 486 -23.63 13.68 -6.17
N GLN A 487 -23.90 14.80 -5.49
CA GLN A 487 -25.04 14.93 -4.56
C GLN A 487 -26.40 14.55 -5.18
N ARG A 488 -26.63 14.85 -6.47
CA ARG A 488 -27.88 14.49 -7.16
C ARG A 488 -27.95 13.00 -7.46
N ILE A 489 -26.86 12.42 -8.00
CA ILE A 489 -26.81 11.00 -8.38
C ILE A 489 -26.93 10.12 -7.13
N ILE A 490 -26.20 10.44 -6.05
CA ILE A 490 -26.23 9.75 -4.76
C ILE A 490 -27.67 9.63 -4.22
N ARG A 491 -28.47 10.71 -4.27
CA ARG A 491 -29.87 10.71 -3.78
C ARG A 491 -30.77 9.81 -4.64
N LEU A 492 -30.62 9.90 -5.97
CA LEU A 492 -31.40 9.12 -6.92
C LEU A 492 -31.08 7.62 -6.84
N ASP A 493 -29.80 7.26 -6.68
CA ASP A 493 -29.39 5.86 -6.47
C ASP A 493 -29.84 5.34 -5.09
N ALA A 494 -29.80 6.15 -4.04
CA ALA A 494 -30.21 5.76 -2.70
C ALA A 494 -31.73 5.44 -2.58
N ILE A 495 -32.57 6.21 -3.27
CA ILE A 495 -34.03 5.95 -3.39
C ILE A 495 -34.30 4.64 -4.14
N ARG A 496 -33.41 4.27 -5.08
CA ARG A 496 -33.50 3.07 -5.92
C ARG A 496 -32.82 1.84 -5.31
N ALA A 497 -32.38 1.90 -4.05
CA ALA A 497 -31.72 0.79 -3.38
C ALA A 497 -32.66 -0.41 -3.25
N ASN A 498 -32.17 -1.59 -3.63
CA ASN A 498 -32.85 -2.88 -3.48
C ASN A 498 -33.22 -3.15 -2.01
N GLU A 499 -34.35 -3.80 -1.75
CA GLU A 499 -34.88 -4.10 -0.40
C GLU A 499 -34.51 -5.48 0.17
N GLU A 500 -33.73 -6.29 -0.56
CA GLU A 500 -33.19 -7.60 -0.11
C GLU A 500 -32.54 -7.60 1.28
N TRP A 501 -32.08 -6.45 1.77
CA TRP A 501 -31.42 -6.30 3.07
C TRP A 501 -32.38 -6.31 4.26
N VAL A 502 -33.69 -6.07 4.06
CA VAL A 502 -34.66 -5.84 5.13
C VAL A 502 -34.74 -7.01 6.15
N PRO A 503 -34.75 -8.30 5.74
CA PRO A 503 -34.73 -9.42 6.69
C PRO A 503 -33.47 -9.48 7.56
N TYR A 504 -32.36 -8.91 7.08
CA TYR A 504 -31.04 -8.97 7.71
C TYR A 504 -30.75 -7.76 8.61
N SER A 505 -31.64 -6.76 8.68
CA SER A 505 -31.51 -5.63 9.61
C SER A 505 -32.86 -5.24 10.25
N PRO A 506 -33.42 -6.08 11.16
CA PRO A 506 -34.69 -5.82 11.81
C PRO A 506 -34.76 -4.49 12.58
N SER A 507 -33.64 -4.02 13.12
CA SER A 507 -33.52 -2.71 13.79
C SER A 507 -33.70 -1.53 12.83
N GLN A 508 -33.33 -1.68 11.56
CA GLN A 508 -33.59 -0.68 10.51
C GLN A 508 -35.00 -0.83 9.92
N ALA A 509 -35.54 -2.05 9.89
CA ALA A 509 -36.93 -2.32 9.48
C ALA A 509 -37.95 -1.71 10.47
N ALA A 510 -37.63 -1.65 11.77
CA ALA A 510 -38.49 -1.14 12.83
C ALA A 510 -38.47 0.41 13.01
N VAL A 511 -37.90 1.16 12.06
CA VAL A 511 -37.74 2.62 12.17
C VAL A 511 -39.09 3.35 12.04
N SER A 512 -39.36 4.27 12.97
CA SER A 512 -40.57 5.10 12.95
C SER A 512 -40.57 6.12 11.81
N GLU A 513 -41.77 6.49 11.35
CA GLU A 513 -41.95 7.48 10.28
C GLU A 513 -41.30 8.84 10.62
N GLU A 514 -41.36 9.26 11.89
CA GLU A 514 -40.70 10.49 12.32
C GLU A 514 -39.17 10.39 12.18
N ARG A 515 -38.53 9.33 12.70
CA ARG A 515 -37.08 9.13 12.59
C ARG A 515 -36.64 9.03 11.13
N ALA A 516 -37.44 8.38 10.28
CA ALA A 516 -37.22 8.33 8.84
C ALA A 516 -37.26 9.72 8.17
N ARG A 517 -38.32 10.52 8.44
CA ARG A 517 -38.47 11.90 7.93
C ARG A 517 -37.34 12.81 8.42
N ARG A 518 -36.98 12.76 9.71
CA ARG A 518 -35.84 13.52 10.28
C ARG A 518 -34.52 13.17 9.58
N ALA A 519 -34.24 11.89 9.36
CA ALA A 519 -33.03 11.44 8.66
C ALA A 519 -32.99 11.91 7.20
N ALA A 520 -34.12 11.82 6.49
CA ALA A 520 -34.26 12.31 5.12
C ALA A 520 -34.03 13.82 4.99
N GLU A 521 -34.55 14.63 5.92
CA GLU A 521 -34.32 16.08 5.94
C GLU A 521 -32.85 16.43 6.21
N VAL A 522 -32.19 15.78 7.16
CA VAL A 522 -30.77 16.02 7.52
C VAL A 522 -29.81 15.80 6.33
N VAL A 523 -30.20 14.98 5.35
CA VAL A 523 -29.48 14.78 4.10
C VAL A 523 -30.11 15.47 2.90
N GLY A 524 -31.24 16.17 3.04
CA GLY A 524 -31.96 16.78 1.92
C GLY A 524 -32.33 15.77 0.84
N LEU A 525 -32.87 14.62 1.24
CA LEU A 525 -33.55 13.68 0.35
C LEU A 525 -34.87 14.31 -0.15
N LYS A 526 -35.37 13.87 -1.30
CA LYS A 526 -36.64 14.30 -1.89
C LYS A 526 -37.35 13.12 -2.54
N ASP A 527 -38.59 13.34 -2.98
CA ASP A 527 -39.35 12.42 -3.84
C ASP A 527 -39.56 11.01 -3.23
N TYR A 528 -39.50 10.91 -1.90
CA TYR A 528 -39.47 9.67 -1.13
C TYR A 528 -40.82 9.31 -0.49
N ASP A 529 -41.87 10.12 -0.65
CA ASP A 529 -43.18 9.94 0.00
C ASP A 529 -43.92 8.64 -0.42
N HIS A 530 -43.40 7.93 -1.42
CA HIS A 530 -43.88 6.63 -1.90
C HIS A 530 -43.14 5.42 -1.26
N LEU A 531 -42.21 5.68 -0.34
CA LEU A 531 -41.38 4.66 0.32
C LEU A 531 -41.79 4.44 1.77
N GLU A 532 -41.67 3.20 2.23
CA GLU A 532 -41.80 2.84 3.65
C GLU A 532 -40.74 3.52 4.53
N PRO A 533 -41.03 3.82 5.82
CA PRO A 533 -40.09 4.48 6.74
C PRO A 533 -38.68 3.88 6.79
N TYR A 534 -38.57 2.55 6.78
CA TYR A 534 -37.26 1.86 6.78
C TYR A 534 -36.48 2.08 5.49
N LYS A 535 -37.14 2.18 4.32
CA LYS A 535 -36.51 2.48 3.04
C LYS A 535 -36.02 3.93 3.01
N ILE A 536 -36.83 4.87 3.48
CA ILE A 536 -36.48 6.30 3.63
C ILE A 536 -35.22 6.44 4.52
N TYR A 537 -35.22 5.77 5.68
CA TYR A 537 -34.09 5.81 6.62
C TYR A 537 -32.81 5.19 6.04
N HIS A 538 -32.89 3.99 5.44
CA HIS A 538 -31.75 3.36 4.77
C HIS A 538 -31.20 4.22 3.61
N ALA A 539 -32.07 4.81 2.79
CA ALA A 539 -31.68 5.76 1.75
C ALA A 539 -30.97 6.98 2.35
N ALA A 540 -31.47 7.54 3.45
CA ALA A 540 -30.82 8.67 4.13
C ALA A 540 -29.41 8.31 4.64
N ARG A 541 -29.21 7.09 5.18
CA ARG A 541 -27.89 6.58 5.59
C ARG A 541 -26.93 6.41 4.41
N LEU A 542 -27.39 5.88 3.27
CA LEU A 542 -26.61 5.82 2.04
C LEU A 542 -26.13 7.22 1.62
N VAL A 543 -27.04 8.20 1.53
CA VAL A 543 -26.68 9.58 1.17
C VAL A 543 -25.68 10.16 2.17
N ALA A 544 -25.88 9.95 3.48
CA ALA A 544 -25.02 10.50 4.51
C ALA A 544 -23.55 10.06 4.35
N ILE A 545 -23.32 8.77 4.12
CA ILE A 545 -21.99 8.16 4.03
C ILE A 545 -21.36 8.40 2.65
N LEU A 546 -22.12 8.30 1.55
CA LEU A 546 -21.61 8.54 0.19
C LEU A 546 -21.19 10.00 -0.03
N GLU A 547 -21.95 10.98 0.48
CA GLU A 547 -21.53 12.38 0.47
C GLU A 547 -20.24 12.62 1.27
N ALA A 548 -20.07 11.91 2.39
CA ALA A 548 -18.85 12.01 3.19
C ALA A 548 -17.66 11.36 2.46
N TYR A 549 -17.88 10.26 1.74
CA TYR A 549 -16.85 9.60 0.93
C TYR A 549 -16.39 10.48 -0.23
N ALA A 550 -17.33 11.09 -0.96
CA ALA A 550 -17.01 11.95 -2.10
C ALA A 550 -16.24 13.24 -1.72
N LEU A 551 -16.28 13.66 -0.44
CA LEU A 551 -15.40 14.70 0.11
C LEU A 551 -14.06 14.17 0.63
N TYR A 552 -13.99 12.89 0.99
CA TYR A 552 -12.80 12.24 1.52
C TYR A 552 -11.83 11.79 0.41
N ASP A 553 -12.38 11.30 -0.71
CA ASP A 553 -11.64 10.90 -1.90
C ASP A 553 -12.17 11.65 -3.15
N PRO A 554 -11.83 12.94 -3.33
CA PRO A 554 -12.28 13.73 -4.47
C PRO A 554 -11.56 13.42 -5.80
N GLU A 555 -10.61 12.46 -5.82
CA GLU A 555 -10.04 11.92 -7.07
C GLU A 555 -11.08 11.01 -7.77
N ILE A 556 -11.92 10.34 -6.99
CA ILE A 556 -12.97 9.43 -7.46
C ILE A 556 -14.37 10.06 -7.29
N GLY A 557 -14.59 10.76 -6.18
CA GLY A 557 -15.87 11.40 -5.87
C GLY A 557 -16.98 10.37 -5.64
N TYR A 558 -17.98 10.36 -6.53
CA TYR A 558 -19.02 9.33 -6.57
C TYR A 558 -19.26 8.81 -7.98
N CYS A 559 -19.30 7.48 -8.09
CA CYS A 559 -19.66 6.75 -9.30
C CYS A 559 -20.87 5.84 -9.03
N GLN A 560 -21.77 5.70 -10.01
CA GLN A 560 -22.90 4.78 -9.90
C GLN A 560 -22.40 3.34 -9.69
N GLY A 561 -23.01 2.62 -8.74
CA GLY A 561 -22.52 1.32 -8.25
C GLY A 561 -21.90 1.38 -6.86
N MET A 562 -21.39 2.54 -6.42
CA MET A 562 -20.92 2.72 -5.03
C MET A 562 -22.05 2.55 -3.99
N SER A 563 -23.30 2.86 -4.36
CA SER A 563 -24.50 2.59 -3.56
C SER A 563 -24.77 1.09 -3.35
N ASP A 564 -24.60 0.27 -4.40
CA ASP A 564 -24.66 -1.19 -4.31
C ASP A 564 -23.59 -1.73 -3.37
N LEU A 565 -22.38 -1.17 -3.43
CA LEU A 565 -21.25 -1.58 -2.56
C LEU A 565 -21.43 -1.17 -1.09
N LEU A 566 -22.04 -0.01 -0.83
CA LEU A 566 -22.26 0.47 0.53
C LEU A 566 -23.45 -0.19 1.23
N SER A 567 -24.54 -0.50 0.51
CA SER A 567 -25.78 -1.06 1.07
C SER A 567 -25.55 -2.29 1.98
N PRO A 568 -24.77 -3.32 1.58
CA PRO A 568 -24.45 -4.44 2.45
C PRO A 568 -23.73 -4.05 3.75
N ILE A 569 -22.81 -3.07 3.67
CA ILE A 569 -22.07 -2.57 4.84
C ILE A 569 -23.03 -1.89 5.83
N ILE A 570 -23.88 -0.96 5.38
CA ILE A 570 -24.81 -0.26 6.29
C ILE A 570 -25.96 -1.15 6.78
N THR A 571 -26.23 -2.28 6.12
CA THR A 571 -27.19 -3.28 6.62
C THR A 571 -26.67 -3.95 7.88
N VAL A 572 -25.40 -4.39 7.87
CA VAL A 572 -24.74 -5.06 8.99
C VAL A 572 -24.28 -4.07 10.06
N MET A 573 -23.88 -2.86 9.66
CA MET A 573 -23.33 -1.85 10.56
C MET A 573 -24.36 -0.77 10.88
N THR A 574 -24.90 -0.80 12.10
CA THR A 574 -25.82 0.22 12.63
C THR A 574 -25.20 1.61 12.70
N GLU A 575 -23.92 1.70 13.12
CA GLU A 575 -23.22 2.96 13.35
C GLU A 575 -22.61 3.56 12.07
N ASP A 576 -23.14 4.70 11.63
CA ASP A 576 -22.72 5.40 10.40
C ASP A 576 -21.22 5.68 10.33
N HIS A 577 -20.60 6.02 11.47
CA HIS A 577 -19.18 6.35 11.52
C HIS A 577 -18.30 5.11 11.34
N GLU A 578 -18.71 3.95 11.87
CA GLU A 578 -17.99 2.69 11.63
C GLU A 578 -18.23 2.20 10.19
N ALA A 579 -19.47 2.31 9.68
CA ALA A 579 -19.83 1.98 8.31
C ALA A 579 -19.05 2.83 7.28
N PHE A 580 -18.92 4.13 7.51
CA PHE A 580 -18.08 5.01 6.68
C PHE A 580 -16.62 4.55 6.63
N TRP A 581 -16.00 4.26 7.78
CA TRP A 581 -14.60 3.82 7.80
C TRP A 581 -14.42 2.38 7.29
N CYS A 582 -15.43 1.53 7.37
CA CYS A 582 -15.48 0.25 6.67
C CYS A 582 -15.52 0.47 5.15
N PHE A 583 -16.40 1.34 4.65
CA PHE A 583 -16.50 1.66 3.23
C PHE A 583 -15.23 2.34 2.69
N VAL A 584 -14.57 3.23 3.45
CA VAL A 584 -13.23 3.74 3.09
C VAL A 584 -12.21 2.60 2.98
N GLY A 585 -12.25 1.63 3.91
CA GLY A 585 -11.40 0.43 3.86
C GLY A 585 -11.69 -0.49 2.67
N PHE A 586 -12.96 -0.61 2.28
CA PHE A 586 -13.41 -1.32 1.07
C PHE A 586 -12.91 -0.60 -0.19
N MET A 587 -13.15 0.70 -0.27
CA MET A 587 -12.81 1.52 -1.43
C MET A 587 -11.31 1.67 -1.65
N LYS A 588 -10.45 1.57 -0.62
CA LYS A 588 -9.00 1.40 -0.83
C LYS A 588 -8.67 0.25 -1.79
N LYS A 589 -9.43 -0.85 -1.75
CA LYS A 589 -9.29 -1.99 -2.65
C LYS A 589 -10.00 -1.75 -3.98
N ALA A 590 -11.21 -1.19 -3.96
CA ALA A 590 -12.08 -1.08 -5.14
C ALA A 590 -11.93 0.20 -5.98
N ARG A 591 -11.26 1.26 -5.50
CA ARG A 591 -11.24 2.60 -6.15
C ARG A 591 -10.69 2.61 -7.57
N HIS A 592 -9.84 1.63 -7.92
CA HIS A 592 -9.31 1.50 -9.28
C HIS A 592 -10.38 1.09 -10.32
N ASN A 593 -11.50 0.49 -9.89
CA ASN A 593 -12.67 0.19 -10.74
C ASN A 593 -13.45 1.46 -11.13
N PHE A 594 -13.22 2.58 -10.43
CA PHE A 594 -14.00 3.81 -10.49
C PHE A 594 -13.17 5.02 -10.97
N ARG A 595 -11.96 4.78 -11.50
CA ARG A 595 -11.14 5.84 -12.11
C ARG A 595 -11.69 6.22 -13.48
N LEU A 596 -11.69 7.52 -13.78
CA LEU A 596 -12.11 8.08 -15.07
C LEU A 596 -11.22 7.66 -16.26
N ASP A 597 -10.04 7.09 -16.00
CA ASP A 597 -9.13 6.55 -17.01
C ASP A 597 -9.46 5.10 -17.43
N GLU A 598 -10.40 4.44 -16.74
CA GLU A 598 -10.81 3.04 -16.92
C GLU A 598 -9.69 1.98 -16.81
N VAL A 599 -8.43 2.36 -16.55
CA VAL A 599 -7.26 1.46 -16.61
C VAL A 599 -7.42 0.29 -15.64
N GLY A 600 -7.89 0.58 -14.43
CA GLY A 600 -8.09 -0.42 -13.39
C GLY A 600 -9.19 -1.45 -13.68
N ILE A 601 -10.27 -1.06 -14.37
CA ILE A 601 -11.34 -2.00 -14.77
C ILE A 601 -10.97 -2.77 -16.05
N ARG A 602 -10.38 -2.10 -17.05
CA ARG A 602 -9.90 -2.75 -18.28
C ARG A 602 -8.87 -3.85 -17.98
N GLY A 603 -7.90 -3.59 -17.11
CA GLY A 603 -6.90 -4.60 -16.71
C GLY A 603 -7.48 -5.83 -15.99
N GLN A 604 -8.62 -5.70 -15.30
CA GLN A 604 -9.35 -6.83 -14.71
C GLN A 604 -10.15 -7.61 -15.75
N LEU A 605 -10.81 -6.93 -16.69
CA LEU A 605 -11.55 -7.57 -17.77
C LEU A 605 -10.60 -8.33 -18.72
N GLU A 606 -9.42 -7.76 -19.02
CA GLU A 606 -8.32 -8.48 -19.67
C GLU A 606 -7.89 -9.73 -18.89
N ARG A 607 -7.86 -9.68 -17.55
CA ARG A 607 -7.48 -10.84 -16.73
C ARG A 607 -8.56 -11.92 -16.77
N VAL A 608 -9.85 -11.56 -16.74
CA VAL A 608 -10.97 -12.49 -16.98
C VAL A 608 -10.89 -13.11 -18.38
N SER A 609 -10.64 -12.29 -19.40
CA SER A 609 -10.43 -12.71 -20.79
C SER A 609 -9.29 -13.73 -20.92
N LYS A 610 -8.14 -13.47 -20.28
CA LYS A 610 -7.00 -14.40 -20.21
C LYS A 610 -7.38 -15.71 -19.49
N ILE A 611 -8.11 -15.67 -18.37
CA ILE A 611 -8.60 -16.88 -17.67
C ILE A 611 -9.49 -17.72 -18.60
N ILE A 612 -10.43 -17.09 -19.33
CA ILE A 612 -11.31 -17.79 -20.28
C ILE A 612 -10.48 -18.38 -21.44
N LYS A 613 -9.55 -17.63 -22.02
CA LYS A 613 -8.65 -18.08 -23.11
C LYS A 613 -7.85 -19.32 -22.74
N PHE A 614 -7.24 -19.33 -21.55
CA PHE A 614 -6.46 -20.47 -21.05
C PHE A 614 -7.33 -21.66 -20.59
N LYS A 615 -8.60 -21.45 -20.21
CA LYS A 615 -9.51 -22.53 -19.81
C LYS A 615 -10.20 -23.20 -21.00
N ASP A 616 -10.66 -22.40 -21.96
CA ASP A 616 -11.54 -22.85 -23.04
C ASP A 616 -11.33 -21.99 -24.31
N SER A 617 -10.29 -22.33 -25.06
CA SER A 617 -9.92 -21.63 -26.29
C SER A 617 -11.00 -21.70 -27.39
N HIS A 618 -11.96 -22.63 -27.29
CA HIS A 618 -13.11 -22.69 -28.21
C HIS A 618 -14.19 -21.69 -27.79
N LEU A 619 -14.48 -21.51 -26.49
CA LEU A 619 -15.36 -20.43 -26.04
C LEU A 619 -14.74 -19.07 -26.37
N PHE A 620 -13.44 -18.91 -26.14
CA PHE A 620 -12.72 -17.67 -26.48
C PHE A 620 -12.81 -17.34 -27.98
N LYS A 621 -12.55 -18.31 -28.87
CA LYS A 621 -12.73 -18.16 -30.34
C LYS A 621 -14.18 -17.96 -30.80
N HIS A 622 -15.16 -18.10 -29.92
CA HIS A 622 -16.54 -17.68 -30.16
C HIS A 622 -16.75 -16.22 -29.75
N LEU A 623 -16.20 -15.81 -28.60
CA LEU A 623 -16.21 -14.41 -28.15
C LEU A 623 -15.48 -13.47 -29.14
N GLU A 624 -14.31 -13.88 -29.66
CA GLU A 624 -13.57 -13.14 -30.71
C GLU A 624 -14.41 -12.91 -31.98
N LYS A 625 -15.27 -13.87 -32.36
CA LYS A 625 -16.18 -13.73 -33.51
C LYS A 625 -17.38 -12.81 -33.23
N LEU A 626 -17.70 -12.60 -31.96
CA LEU A 626 -18.80 -11.76 -31.49
C LEU A 626 -18.34 -10.38 -31.02
N GLN A 627 -17.05 -10.04 -31.18
CA GLN A 627 -16.43 -8.80 -30.69
C GLN A 627 -16.66 -8.60 -29.18
N ALA A 628 -16.47 -9.67 -28.43
CA ALA A 628 -16.74 -9.78 -26.99
C ALA A 628 -15.53 -10.32 -26.20
N GLU A 629 -14.37 -10.47 -26.84
CA GLU A 629 -13.12 -10.94 -26.24
C GLU A 629 -12.56 -10.00 -25.15
N ASP A 630 -12.97 -8.73 -25.16
CA ASP A 630 -12.68 -7.75 -24.10
C ASP A 630 -13.38 -8.06 -22.76
N CYS A 631 -14.35 -8.98 -22.77
CA CYS A 631 -15.19 -9.35 -21.64
C CYS A 631 -16.02 -8.21 -21.01
N PHE A 632 -16.28 -7.11 -21.73
CA PHE A 632 -17.09 -5.99 -21.21
C PHE A 632 -18.53 -6.40 -20.83
N PHE A 633 -19.02 -7.52 -21.36
CA PHE A 633 -20.30 -8.12 -20.95
C PHE A 633 -20.37 -8.58 -19.48
N VAL A 634 -19.24 -8.68 -18.75
CA VAL A 634 -19.19 -8.89 -17.29
C VAL A 634 -18.70 -7.67 -16.49
N TYR A 635 -18.56 -6.50 -17.11
CA TYR A 635 -18.17 -5.22 -16.46
C TYR A 635 -18.90 -5.00 -15.12
N ARG A 636 -20.23 -5.20 -15.10
CA ARG A 636 -21.08 -5.04 -13.90
C ARG A 636 -20.63 -5.91 -12.74
N MET A 637 -20.31 -7.18 -13.00
CA MET A 637 -19.95 -8.17 -11.97
C MET A 637 -18.61 -7.82 -11.29
N VAL A 638 -17.68 -7.26 -12.04
CA VAL A 638 -16.38 -6.80 -11.51
C VAL A 638 -16.55 -5.48 -10.74
N VAL A 639 -17.25 -4.50 -11.32
CA VAL A 639 -17.38 -3.15 -10.73
C VAL A 639 -18.17 -3.15 -9.41
N VAL A 640 -19.28 -3.90 -9.32
CA VAL A 640 -20.07 -4.03 -8.06
C VAL A 640 -19.88 -5.36 -7.33
N LEU A 641 -18.77 -6.07 -7.60
CA LEU A 641 -18.34 -7.29 -6.90
C LEU A 641 -19.48 -8.33 -6.69
N PHE A 642 -20.11 -8.74 -7.79
CA PHE A 642 -21.28 -9.63 -7.86
C PHE A 642 -22.57 -9.18 -7.15
N ARG A 643 -22.65 -7.98 -6.56
CA ARG A 643 -23.82 -7.57 -5.75
C ARG A 643 -25.15 -7.57 -6.53
N ARG A 644 -25.15 -7.39 -7.84
CA ARG A 644 -26.37 -7.40 -8.68
C ARG A 644 -26.70 -8.79 -9.26
N GLU A 645 -25.89 -9.78 -8.94
CA GLU A 645 -25.97 -11.15 -9.44
C GLU A 645 -26.27 -12.16 -8.32
N LEU A 646 -25.73 -11.91 -7.12
CA LEU A 646 -25.92 -12.69 -5.91
C LEU A 646 -26.95 -12.04 -4.98
N THR A 647 -27.59 -12.85 -4.13
CA THR A 647 -28.42 -12.33 -3.03
C THR A 647 -27.56 -11.60 -1.99
N PHE A 648 -28.19 -10.87 -1.06
CA PHE A 648 -27.51 -10.23 0.07
C PHE A 648 -26.54 -11.18 0.81
N GLU A 649 -27.04 -12.32 1.28
CA GLU A 649 -26.28 -13.31 2.06
C GLU A 649 -25.13 -13.91 1.26
N GLN A 650 -25.39 -14.26 0.00
CA GLN A 650 -24.37 -14.75 -0.93
C GLN A 650 -23.28 -13.69 -1.21
N THR A 651 -23.64 -12.41 -1.30
CA THR A 651 -22.70 -11.31 -1.51
C THR A 651 -21.76 -11.17 -0.31
N ILE A 652 -22.31 -11.14 0.91
CA ILE A 652 -21.52 -11.09 2.15
C ILE A 652 -20.59 -12.30 2.26
N CYS A 653 -21.10 -13.51 1.98
CA CYS A 653 -20.30 -14.74 1.99
C CYS A 653 -19.12 -14.69 1.00
N LEU A 654 -19.34 -14.24 -0.24
CA LEU A 654 -18.27 -14.08 -1.23
C LEU A 654 -17.22 -13.08 -0.75
N TRP A 655 -17.64 -11.93 -0.24
CA TRP A 655 -16.73 -10.88 0.24
C TRP A 655 -15.93 -11.33 1.47
N GLU A 656 -16.54 -12.07 2.40
CA GLU A 656 -15.85 -12.65 3.55
C GLU A 656 -14.74 -13.62 3.12
N VAL A 657 -15.03 -14.55 2.20
CA VAL A 657 -14.02 -15.48 1.66
C VAL A 657 -12.90 -14.72 0.96
N MET A 658 -13.20 -13.72 0.12
CA MET A 658 -12.19 -12.86 -0.53
C MET A 658 -11.31 -12.11 0.50
N TRP A 659 -11.87 -11.64 1.61
CA TRP A 659 -11.10 -10.94 2.63
C TRP A 659 -10.29 -11.88 3.53
N ALA A 660 -10.79 -13.10 3.77
CA ALA A 660 -10.09 -14.17 4.46
C ALA A 660 -8.87 -14.64 3.66
N ASP A 661 -9.00 -14.80 2.34
CA ASP A 661 -7.89 -15.11 1.42
C ASP A 661 -6.79 -14.05 1.50
N GLN A 662 -7.17 -12.77 1.35
CA GLN A 662 -6.23 -11.65 1.50
C GLN A 662 -5.61 -11.58 2.91
N ALA A 663 -6.32 -12.02 3.96
CA ALA A 663 -5.76 -12.12 5.31
C ALA A 663 -4.76 -13.28 5.44
N ALA A 664 -5.04 -14.41 4.80
CA ALA A 664 -4.13 -15.56 4.73
C ALA A 664 -2.85 -15.26 3.93
N ILE A 665 -2.93 -14.44 2.88
CA ILE A 665 -1.77 -13.90 2.14
C ILE A 665 -0.93 -13.02 3.07
N ARG A 666 -1.54 -12.02 3.73
CA ARG A 666 -0.84 -11.13 4.69
C ARG A 666 -0.22 -11.89 5.86
N ALA A 667 -0.87 -12.93 6.35
CA ALA A 667 -0.36 -13.83 7.39
C ALA A 667 0.65 -14.88 6.87
N GLY A 668 0.94 -14.91 5.56
CA GLY A 668 1.91 -15.82 4.94
C GLY A 668 1.49 -17.30 4.88
N ILE A 669 0.23 -17.62 5.20
CA ILE A 669 -0.27 -19.00 5.40
C ILE A 669 -0.09 -19.86 4.14
N GLY A 670 -0.38 -19.29 2.96
CA GLY A 670 -0.23 -19.95 1.66
C GLY A 670 1.22 -20.33 1.28
N LYS A 671 2.23 -19.82 1.99
CA LYS A 671 3.65 -20.16 1.78
C LYS A 671 4.10 -21.36 2.62
N SER A 672 3.25 -21.89 3.50
CA SER A 672 3.57 -23.02 4.36
C SER A 672 3.62 -24.35 3.58
N ALA A 673 4.51 -25.26 3.99
CA ALA A 673 4.51 -26.64 3.46
C ALA A 673 3.17 -27.36 3.74
N TRP A 674 2.49 -27.01 4.83
CA TRP A 674 1.16 -27.49 5.21
C TRP A 674 0.07 -27.16 4.17
N SER A 675 0.14 -26.01 3.50
CA SER A 675 -0.85 -25.65 2.46
C SER A 675 -0.86 -26.65 1.30
N ARG A 676 0.31 -27.17 0.91
CA ARG A 676 0.44 -28.15 -0.17
C ARG A 676 -0.09 -29.55 0.19
N ILE A 677 -0.29 -29.85 1.47
CA ILE A 677 -0.72 -31.16 1.97
C ILE A 677 -2.25 -31.30 1.95
N ARG A 678 -3.02 -30.20 1.98
CA ARG A 678 -4.48 -30.22 2.11
C ARG A 678 -5.27 -30.17 0.79
N GLN A 679 -4.61 -30.12 -0.37
CA GLN A 679 -5.24 -29.94 -1.70
C GLN A 679 -6.14 -28.69 -1.85
N GLN A 680 -6.07 -27.75 -0.90
CA GLN A 680 -6.87 -26.53 -0.91
C GLN A 680 -6.22 -25.49 -1.84
N ALA A 681 -7.03 -24.67 -2.51
CA ALA A 681 -6.52 -23.66 -3.43
C ALA A 681 -5.58 -22.67 -2.70
N PRO A 682 -4.51 -22.19 -3.36
CA PRO A 682 -3.65 -21.16 -2.79
C PRO A 682 -4.45 -19.84 -2.68
N PRO A 683 -4.42 -19.16 -1.52
CA PRO A 683 -5.08 -17.87 -1.38
C PRO A 683 -4.60 -16.85 -2.42
N THR A 684 -5.53 -16.15 -3.08
CA THR A 684 -5.24 -15.25 -4.19
C THR A 684 -5.96 -13.90 -4.07
N GLU A 685 -5.33 -12.82 -4.56
CA GLU A 685 -5.96 -11.49 -4.55
C GLU A 685 -7.02 -11.35 -5.67
N ASP A 686 -6.94 -12.20 -6.71
CA ASP A 686 -7.77 -12.21 -7.91
C ASP A 686 -9.06 -13.05 -7.79
N LEU A 687 -9.43 -13.59 -6.62
CA LEU A 687 -10.48 -14.62 -6.49
C LEU A 687 -11.81 -14.22 -7.14
N LEU A 688 -12.16 -12.93 -7.08
CA LEU A 688 -13.31 -12.33 -7.77
C LEU A 688 -13.30 -12.62 -9.29
N LEU A 689 -12.16 -12.46 -9.94
CA LEU A 689 -11.99 -12.57 -11.39
C LEU A 689 -12.07 -14.03 -11.85
N TYR A 690 -11.58 -14.96 -11.02
CA TYR A 690 -11.80 -16.40 -11.21
C TYR A 690 -13.27 -16.77 -11.04
N ALA A 691 -13.99 -16.18 -10.08
CA ALA A 691 -15.45 -16.34 -9.95
C ALA A 691 -16.22 -15.75 -11.16
N VAL A 692 -15.82 -14.57 -11.66
CA VAL A 692 -16.40 -13.99 -12.89
C VAL A 692 -16.17 -14.91 -14.08
N ALA A 693 -14.94 -15.40 -14.30
CA ALA A 693 -14.66 -16.36 -15.38
C ALA A 693 -15.45 -17.68 -15.22
N ALA A 694 -15.56 -18.20 -13.99
CA ALA A 694 -16.36 -19.39 -13.69
C ALA A 694 -17.85 -19.22 -14.03
N SER A 695 -18.44 -18.05 -13.76
CA SER A 695 -19.85 -17.78 -14.08
C SER A 695 -20.11 -17.81 -15.59
N VAL A 696 -19.18 -17.28 -16.41
CA VAL A 696 -19.24 -17.32 -17.88
C VAL A 696 -19.03 -18.74 -18.40
N LEU A 697 -18.05 -19.48 -17.86
CA LEU A 697 -17.77 -20.87 -18.23
C LEU A 697 -18.96 -21.80 -17.89
N LYS A 698 -19.69 -21.55 -16.80
CA LYS A 698 -20.95 -22.24 -16.46
C LYS A 698 -22.05 -22.02 -17.51
N LYS A 699 -22.00 -20.93 -18.27
CA LYS A 699 -22.91 -20.62 -19.40
C LYS A 699 -22.37 -21.01 -20.78
N ARG A 700 -21.12 -21.52 -20.89
CA ARG A 700 -20.42 -21.90 -22.14
C ARG A 700 -21.31 -22.50 -23.23
N LYS A 701 -22.07 -23.55 -22.91
CA LYS A 701 -22.93 -24.25 -23.88
C LYS A 701 -23.99 -23.31 -24.47
N LEU A 702 -24.61 -22.50 -23.63
CA LEU A 702 -25.66 -21.55 -24.02
C LEU A 702 -25.09 -20.43 -24.90
N ILE A 703 -23.89 -19.93 -24.56
CA ILE A 703 -23.19 -18.89 -25.33
C ILE A 703 -22.83 -19.37 -26.74
N ILE A 704 -22.28 -20.58 -26.88
CA ILE A 704 -21.86 -21.13 -28.17
C ILE A 704 -23.05 -21.58 -29.02
N GLU A 705 -24.09 -22.18 -28.43
CA GLU A 705 -25.20 -22.78 -29.19
C GLU A 705 -26.36 -21.81 -29.48
N LYS A 706 -26.48 -20.67 -28.77
CA LYS A 706 -27.63 -19.77 -28.92
C LYS A 706 -27.32 -18.29 -29.14
N TYR A 707 -26.16 -17.77 -28.75
CA TYR A 707 -25.90 -16.33 -28.85
C TYR A 707 -25.06 -15.98 -30.09
N SER A 708 -25.56 -14.96 -30.79
CA SER A 708 -25.13 -14.48 -32.09
C SER A 708 -24.59 -13.04 -32.06
N SER A 709 -24.62 -12.42 -30.87
CA SER A 709 -24.19 -11.03 -30.64
C SER A 709 -23.74 -10.82 -29.19
N MET A 710 -22.92 -9.79 -28.96
CA MET A 710 -22.52 -9.35 -27.62
C MET A 710 -23.73 -8.99 -26.74
N ASP A 711 -24.74 -8.31 -27.30
CA ASP A 711 -25.96 -7.89 -26.57
C ASP A 711 -26.74 -9.05 -25.95
N GLU A 712 -26.74 -10.23 -26.59
CA GLU A 712 -27.40 -11.42 -26.05
C GLU A 712 -26.63 -11.99 -24.85
N ILE A 713 -25.29 -11.95 -24.90
CA ILE A 713 -24.42 -12.34 -23.77
C ILE A 713 -24.58 -11.35 -22.62
N VAL A 714 -24.59 -10.04 -22.91
CA VAL A 714 -24.86 -8.95 -21.95
C VAL A 714 -26.21 -9.17 -21.29
N ARG A 715 -27.26 -9.52 -22.05
CA ARG A 715 -28.61 -9.76 -21.52
C ARG A 715 -28.67 -10.98 -20.59
N GLU A 716 -28.06 -12.09 -21.00
CA GLU A 716 -27.97 -13.30 -20.16
C GLU A 716 -27.17 -13.04 -18.88
N CYS A 717 -26.02 -12.37 -18.98
CA CYS A 717 -25.17 -12.05 -17.84
C CYS A 717 -25.86 -11.12 -16.85
N ASN A 718 -26.54 -10.06 -17.33
CA ASN A 718 -27.35 -9.18 -16.49
C ASN A 718 -28.54 -9.91 -15.86
N GLY A 719 -29.08 -10.95 -16.52
CA GLY A 719 -30.19 -11.79 -16.08
C GLY A 719 -29.83 -12.93 -15.13
N MET A 720 -28.57 -13.07 -14.70
CA MET A 720 -28.15 -14.08 -13.70
C MET A 720 -28.51 -13.71 -12.24
N ALA A 721 -29.18 -12.58 -12.01
CA ALA A 721 -29.57 -12.07 -10.69
C ALA A 721 -30.38 -13.09 -9.88
N GLY A 722 -29.87 -13.47 -8.71
CA GLY A 722 -30.52 -14.45 -7.82
C GLY A 722 -30.53 -15.88 -8.37
N HIS A 723 -29.73 -16.18 -9.40
CA HIS A 723 -29.68 -17.50 -10.07
C HIS A 723 -28.27 -18.14 -10.03
N LEU A 724 -27.35 -17.54 -9.27
CA LEU A 724 -26.05 -18.12 -8.94
C LEU A 724 -26.09 -18.81 -7.57
N ASP A 725 -25.17 -19.76 -7.40
CA ASP A 725 -24.90 -20.48 -6.16
C ASP A 725 -23.48 -20.09 -5.77
N VAL A 726 -23.31 -19.40 -4.63
CA VAL A 726 -22.02 -18.84 -4.22
C VAL A 726 -20.99 -19.92 -3.88
N TRP A 727 -21.41 -21.03 -3.29
CA TRP A 727 -20.51 -22.12 -2.90
C TRP A 727 -20.00 -22.86 -4.13
N LYS A 728 -20.90 -23.18 -5.06
CA LYS A 728 -20.49 -23.75 -6.34
C LYS A 728 -19.64 -22.78 -7.16
N LEU A 729 -19.95 -21.47 -7.13
CA LEU A 729 -19.16 -20.45 -7.83
C LEU A 729 -17.74 -20.34 -7.25
N LEU A 730 -17.60 -20.42 -5.92
CA LEU A 730 -16.31 -20.46 -5.23
C LEU A 730 -15.54 -21.75 -5.53
N ASP A 731 -16.18 -22.92 -5.53
CA ASP A 731 -15.54 -24.18 -5.92
C ASP A 731 -15.06 -24.15 -7.38
N ASP A 732 -15.92 -23.71 -8.32
CA ASP A 732 -15.54 -23.55 -9.72
C ASP A 732 -14.38 -22.53 -9.86
N ALA A 733 -14.37 -21.43 -9.10
CA ALA A 733 -13.29 -20.45 -9.07
C ALA A 733 -11.97 -21.02 -8.50
N HIS A 734 -12.00 -21.68 -7.34
CA HIS A 734 -10.84 -22.32 -6.71
C HIS A 734 -10.21 -23.37 -7.64
N ASN A 735 -11.03 -24.13 -8.38
CA ASN A 735 -10.54 -25.05 -9.41
C ASN A 735 -9.82 -24.33 -10.56
N LEU A 736 -10.27 -23.13 -10.98
CA LEU A 736 -9.54 -22.31 -11.95
C LEU A 736 -8.22 -21.76 -11.36
N VAL A 737 -8.21 -21.31 -10.09
CA VAL A 737 -6.99 -20.89 -9.40
C VAL A 737 -5.95 -22.02 -9.39
N VAL A 738 -6.32 -23.21 -8.91
CA VAL A 738 -5.42 -24.38 -8.85
C VAL A 738 -4.88 -24.78 -10.23
N THR A 739 -5.70 -24.69 -11.29
CA THR A 739 -5.31 -25.17 -12.63
C THR A 739 -4.64 -24.14 -13.53
N LEU A 740 -4.84 -22.84 -13.29
CA LEU A 740 -4.42 -21.76 -14.20
C LEU A 740 -3.56 -20.65 -13.55
N HIS A 741 -3.65 -20.39 -12.25
CA HIS A 741 -3.03 -19.20 -11.62
C HIS A 741 -1.52 -19.11 -11.91
N ASN A 742 -0.78 -20.21 -11.71
CA ASN A 742 0.65 -20.26 -12.02
C ASN A 742 0.97 -20.00 -13.51
N LYS A 743 0.09 -20.41 -14.44
CA LYS A 743 0.28 -20.23 -15.89
C LYS A 743 0.00 -18.79 -16.34
N ILE A 744 -0.92 -18.11 -15.66
CA ILE A 744 -1.31 -16.73 -15.96
C ILE A 744 -0.31 -15.74 -15.34
N GLU A 745 0.23 -16.05 -14.16
CA GLU A 745 1.29 -15.23 -13.53
C GLU A 745 2.69 -15.50 -14.09
N ASN A 746 2.96 -16.72 -14.54
CA ASN A 746 4.25 -17.12 -15.11
C ASN A 746 3.98 -17.77 -16.47
N PRO A 747 3.66 -17.00 -17.52
CA PRO A 747 3.65 -17.53 -18.88
C PRO A 747 5.05 -18.04 -19.20
N LEU A 748 5.15 -19.36 -19.41
CA LEU A 748 6.29 -19.91 -20.13
C LEU A 748 6.25 -19.31 -21.55
N PRO A 749 7.40 -19.02 -22.18
CA PRO A 749 7.40 -18.62 -23.58
C PRO A 749 6.77 -19.74 -24.40
N ASP A 750 5.80 -19.39 -25.26
CA ASP A 750 5.19 -20.34 -26.17
C ASP A 750 6.27 -20.95 -27.07
N ILE A 751 6.30 -22.29 -27.13
CA ILE A 751 7.16 -23.05 -28.04
C ILE A 751 6.28 -23.46 -29.22
N ASP A 752 6.25 -22.60 -30.24
CA ASP A 752 5.83 -22.93 -31.60
C ASP A 752 6.94 -23.73 -32.34
#